data_AF-A0A1X0NY98-F1
#
_entry.id   AF-A0A1X0NY98-F1
#
_cell.length_a   1.000
_cell.length_b   1.000
_cell.length_c   1.000
_cell.angle_alpha   90.00
_cell.angle_beta   90.00
_cell.angle_gamma   90.00
#
_symmetry.space_group_name_H-M   'P 1'
#
loop_
_entity.id
_entity.type
_entity.pdbx_description
1 polymer ?
#
loop_
_entity_poly.entity_id
_entity_poly.type
_entity_poly.pdbx_seq_one_letter_code
_entity_poly.pdbx_strand_id
1 'polypeptide(L)'
;MAKGKKKETVDVFARLGSSRQFTSAGKVDPSEVRPAELLDTAITIAPAIPRVEVSLSIQFRCPVPLIEGDILQLYLPGFRGRASLFTPESPLMQNMTPVRDFQGYWSGDGMKKSKGPGKQTMLLKCVRRVDAEQLVLITIPRTLGLIGPDKLALNSAKLKISGTVAHAEGGKILKQAFMSTTEIKKRPVIDEIVEYRTLISSMDQTGGLEEANEHVAEELSLEEVDQLWEAAHERCPYPIGLQWHIAVAAFHSYETYGPLLKTIVENAIGCVKKRNPLGLQTEIAKNYGIKVGAVVLFQDVLSMLYGSMYPDLPSSVLLAVRLFTMEPIDIARTFLVNDPPQVSLAQEIFSSFRTGNTENLTKWAYTVSTLILICGVNTNGMEPALLGATRPVLYYGIKELPQDELQYIRGLQDDDWYMFPSFSMVRPNVNWTDEEAFQVPDNAVLFEISNVVDGLEVCDVSMYPYDREWLLPLCSSFRVRSVKTYDDRNGLTHVTLEMYGCLYGVLRDSMIPEEDRTVIAVVAKKIRTDAEKSSSRVRYIAEHAYLNVKLNERLRLYPQTLLRVQYVEHYFEVKRNSQAKASIEEGIVNWQVCTTPVQMIDPVEGVIKHAAWESMPRKFALITEQCFLSRTRVKKVFDVSGIILDFATYLCDYSGKGPRPMRRLVRKRVSHEAPLPVLPEVVS
;
A
#
# COMPACT_ATOMS: atom_id res chain seq x y z
N MET A 1 -33.48 -33.69 11.73
CA MET A 1 -33.25 -32.22 11.80
C MET A 1 -31.78 -31.98 12.13
N ALA A 2 -30.98 -31.55 11.16
CA ALA A 2 -29.55 -31.29 11.38
C ALA A 2 -29.37 -29.94 12.08
N LYS A 3 -28.70 -29.94 13.25
CA LYS A 3 -28.28 -28.73 13.96
C LYS A 3 -27.39 -27.91 13.03
N GLY A 4 -27.79 -26.67 12.78
CA GLY A 4 -27.06 -25.74 11.91
C GLY A 4 -25.61 -25.60 12.34
N LYS A 5 -24.68 -25.85 11.42
CA LYS A 5 -23.28 -25.46 11.57
C LYS A 5 -23.26 -23.96 11.90
N LYS A 6 -22.70 -23.59 13.05
CA LYS A 6 -22.36 -22.18 13.35
C LYS A 6 -21.53 -21.69 12.17
N LYS A 7 -22.00 -20.67 11.45
CA LYS A 7 -21.18 -19.98 10.45
C LYS A 7 -19.88 -19.58 11.15
N GLU A 8 -18.74 -20.03 10.62
CA GLU A 8 -17.44 -19.54 11.05
C GLU A 8 -17.45 -18.01 10.98
N THR A 9 -17.02 -17.37 12.06
CA THR A 9 -16.88 -15.92 12.11
C THR A 9 -15.75 -15.53 11.17
N VAL A 10 -16.08 -14.77 10.13
CA VAL A 10 -15.08 -14.21 9.20
C VAL A 10 -14.13 -13.32 9.99
N ASP A 11 -12.84 -13.67 10.02
CA ASP A 11 -11.80 -12.80 10.57
C ASP A 11 -11.55 -11.66 9.58
N VAL A 12 -12.06 -10.47 9.91
CA VAL A 12 -11.90 -9.27 9.10
C VAL A 12 -10.48 -8.73 9.12
N PHE A 13 -9.63 -9.18 10.05
CA PHE A 13 -8.22 -8.80 10.20
C PHE A 13 -7.26 -9.83 9.59
N ALA A 14 -7.77 -10.83 8.86
CA ALA A 14 -6.94 -11.82 8.19
C ALA A 14 -5.98 -11.13 7.21
N ARG A 15 -4.69 -11.47 7.33
CA ARG A 15 -3.63 -11.02 6.41
C ARG A 15 -3.46 -12.03 5.28
N LEU A 16 -2.95 -11.56 4.15
CA LEU A 16 -2.47 -12.47 3.09
C LEU A 16 -1.13 -13.09 3.48
N GLY A 17 -0.32 -12.31 4.21
CA GLY A 17 0.95 -12.76 4.76
C GLY A 17 0.76 -13.77 5.89
N SER A 18 1.61 -14.79 5.90
CA SER A 18 1.55 -15.90 6.84
C SER A 18 2.66 -15.86 7.90
N SER A 19 3.76 -15.15 7.64
CA SER A 19 4.95 -15.25 8.50
C SER A 19 4.80 -14.54 9.85
N ARG A 20 3.93 -13.51 9.92
CA ARG A 20 3.55 -12.87 11.19
C ARG A 20 2.29 -13.48 11.84
N GLN A 21 1.70 -14.55 11.29
CA GLN A 21 0.68 -15.33 11.99
C GLN A 21 1.31 -16.22 13.07
N PHE A 22 2.16 -15.66 13.91
CA PHE A 22 2.42 -16.23 15.22
C PHE A 22 1.56 -15.48 16.19
N THR A 23 0.35 -16.02 16.38
CA THR A 23 -0.33 -15.88 17.65
C THR A 23 0.61 -16.45 18.71
N SER A 24 1.48 -15.59 19.25
CA SER A 24 1.55 -15.63 20.69
C SER A 24 0.14 -15.22 21.11
N ALA A 25 -0.71 -16.20 21.41
CA ALA A 25 -1.56 -16.01 22.56
C ALA A 25 -0.54 -15.64 23.63
N GLY A 26 -0.31 -14.32 23.82
CA GLY A 26 0.66 -13.83 24.77
C GLY A 26 0.39 -14.66 26.01
N LYS A 27 1.42 -15.37 26.51
CA LYS A 27 1.28 -16.09 27.78
C LYS A 27 0.55 -15.11 28.67
N VAL A 28 -0.69 -15.44 29.00
CA VAL A 28 -1.51 -14.58 29.83
C VAL A 28 -0.71 -14.55 31.11
N ASP A 29 0.05 -13.47 31.33
CA ASP A 29 0.60 -13.21 32.65
C ASP A 29 -0.59 -13.38 33.57
N PRO A 30 -0.49 -14.15 34.67
CA PRO A 30 -1.58 -14.35 35.61
C PRO A 30 -1.88 -13.01 36.32
N SER A 31 -2.41 -12.08 35.55
CA SER A 31 -2.97 -10.82 35.96
C SER A 31 -4.39 -11.17 36.40
N GLU A 32 -4.73 -10.82 37.62
CA GLU A 32 -6.08 -11.03 38.15
C GLU A 32 -7.11 -10.47 37.18
N VAL A 33 -8.00 -11.33 36.69
CA VAL A 33 -9.17 -10.91 35.91
C VAL A 33 -10.01 -9.99 36.80
N ARG A 34 -10.35 -8.80 36.30
CA ARG A 34 -11.07 -7.77 37.05
C ARG A 34 -12.28 -7.26 36.26
N PRO A 35 -13.32 -6.75 36.93
CA PRO A 35 -14.38 -6.00 36.26
C PRO A 35 -13.74 -4.78 35.56
N ALA A 36 -14.04 -4.60 34.28
CA ALA A 36 -13.45 -3.55 33.47
C ALA A 36 -14.53 -2.72 32.77
N GLU A 37 -14.53 -1.41 33.05
CA GLU A 37 -15.30 -0.39 32.35
C GLU A 37 -14.32 0.63 31.76
N LEU A 38 -14.51 1.05 30.51
CA LEU A 38 -13.62 2.08 29.94
C LEU A 38 -13.92 3.42 30.60
N LEU A 39 -12.87 4.08 31.06
CA LEU A 39 -12.92 5.39 31.69
C LEU A 39 -12.51 6.49 30.70
N ASP A 40 -12.78 7.75 31.03
CA ASP A 40 -12.39 8.93 30.26
C ASP A 40 -12.74 8.86 28.76
N THR A 41 -13.89 8.26 28.45
CA THR A 41 -14.27 7.99 27.06
C THR A 41 -14.74 9.26 26.35
N ALA A 42 -14.00 9.69 25.32
CA ALA A 42 -14.40 10.81 24.49
C ALA A 42 -14.25 10.48 22.99
N ILE A 43 -15.13 11.05 22.18
CA ILE A 43 -15.02 11.02 20.72
C ILE A 43 -15.20 12.43 20.15
N THR A 44 -14.13 12.93 19.53
CA THR A 44 -14.10 14.22 18.85
C THR A 44 -14.22 14.01 17.35
N ILE A 45 -15.12 14.75 16.70
CA ILE A 45 -15.39 14.62 15.26
C ILE A 45 -14.99 15.91 14.57
N ALA A 46 -14.10 15.83 13.58
CA ALA A 46 -13.59 17.00 12.86
C ALA A 46 -13.64 16.81 11.33
N PRO A 47 -14.21 17.77 10.56
CA PRO A 47 -15.04 18.87 11.02
C PRO A 47 -16.37 18.36 11.58
N ALA A 48 -17.00 19.16 12.43
CA ALA A 48 -18.31 18.90 13.02
C ALA A 48 -19.47 19.29 12.07
N ILE A 49 -19.31 18.94 10.79
CA ILE A 49 -20.22 19.30 9.69
C ILE A 49 -20.99 18.05 9.22
N PRO A 50 -22.29 18.15 8.92
CA PRO A 50 -23.07 17.02 8.40
C PRO A 50 -22.59 16.54 7.02
N ARG A 51 -22.64 15.23 6.78
CA ARG A 51 -22.48 14.59 5.46
C ARG A 51 -21.15 14.91 4.74
N VAL A 52 -20.11 15.28 5.47
CA VAL A 52 -18.75 15.41 4.93
C VAL A 52 -17.85 14.30 5.46
N GLU A 53 -16.72 14.09 4.80
CA GLU A 53 -15.66 13.25 5.34
C GLU A 53 -15.15 13.84 6.66
N VAL A 54 -14.88 13.00 7.65
CA VAL A 54 -14.45 13.39 8.99
C VAL A 54 -13.29 12.53 9.46
N SER A 55 -12.45 13.10 10.32
CA SER A 55 -11.58 12.36 11.21
C SER A 55 -12.28 12.16 12.56
N LEU A 56 -11.94 11.06 13.24
CA LEU A 56 -12.44 10.76 14.58
C LEU A 56 -11.28 10.64 15.56
N SER A 57 -11.19 11.50 16.56
CA SER A 57 -10.23 11.33 17.65
C SER A 57 -10.94 10.66 18.83
N ILE A 58 -10.47 9.48 19.22
CA ILE A 58 -11.03 8.64 20.27
C ILE A 58 -10.06 8.65 21.44
N GLN A 59 -10.60 8.90 22.62
CA GLN A 59 -9.89 8.87 23.89
C GLN A 59 -10.55 7.88 24.84
N PHE A 60 -9.77 7.08 25.55
CA PHE A 60 -10.25 6.24 26.64
C PHE A 60 -9.11 5.76 27.56
N ARG A 61 -9.46 5.28 28.76
CA ARG A 61 -8.60 4.48 29.64
C ARG A 61 -9.24 3.12 29.87
N CYS A 62 -8.41 2.09 29.98
CA CYS A 62 -8.84 0.74 30.33
C CYS A 62 -8.21 0.32 31.67
N PRO A 63 -9.00 -0.09 32.67
CA PRO A 63 -8.46 -0.45 34.00
C PRO A 63 -7.69 -1.77 34.01
N VAL A 64 -7.80 -2.53 32.91
CA VAL A 64 -7.06 -3.77 32.66
C VAL A 64 -6.16 -3.58 31.44
N PRO A 65 -5.01 -4.27 31.35
CA PRO A 65 -4.16 -4.16 30.18
C PRO A 65 -4.89 -4.73 28.95
N LEU A 66 -4.67 -4.10 27.79
CA LEU A 66 -5.08 -4.63 26.50
C LEU A 66 -3.89 -5.39 25.90
N ILE A 67 -4.11 -6.64 25.53
CA ILE A 67 -3.08 -7.50 24.94
C ILE A 67 -3.37 -7.77 23.46
N GLU A 68 -2.36 -8.28 22.76
CA GLU A 68 -2.50 -8.61 21.34
C GLU A 68 -3.68 -9.55 21.09
N GLY A 69 -4.55 -9.16 20.15
CA GLY A 69 -5.77 -9.90 19.82
C GLY A 69 -7.03 -9.44 20.53
N ASP A 70 -6.94 -8.63 21.60
CA ASP A 70 -8.10 -7.98 22.21
C ASP A 70 -8.78 -7.05 21.20
N ILE A 71 -10.12 -6.96 21.23
CA ILE A 71 -10.91 -6.20 20.25
C ILE A 71 -11.85 -5.25 20.96
N LEU A 72 -11.69 -3.95 20.72
CA LEU A 72 -12.68 -2.93 21.05
C LEU A 72 -13.64 -2.73 19.87
N GLN A 73 -14.92 -2.54 20.18
CA GLN A 73 -15.98 -2.32 19.20
C GLN A 73 -16.69 -1.00 19.48
N LEU A 74 -16.63 -0.09 18.51
CA LEU A 74 -17.34 1.18 18.51
C LEU A 74 -18.59 1.07 17.64
N TYR A 75 -19.71 1.55 18.16
CA TYR A 75 -20.98 1.66 17.47
C TYR A 75 -21.17 3.10 17.03
N LEU A 76 -21.15 3.32 15.71
CA LEU A 76 -21.15 4.64 15.08
C LEU A 76 -22.37 4.79 14.14
N PRO A 77 -23.60 4.76 14.66
CA PRO A 77 -24.80 4.87 13.82
C PRO A 77 -24.87 6.23 13.10
N GLY A 78 -25.25 6.19 11.82
CA GLY A 78 -25.35 7.34 10.93
C GLY A 78 -24.07 7.67 10.16
N PHE A 79 -22.92 7.11 10.55
CA PHE A 79 -21.66 7.27 9.81
C PHE A 79 -21.68 6.40 8.55
N ARG A 80 -21.12 6.92 7.45
CA ARG A 80 -21.09 6.23 6.17
C ARG A 80 -19.69 6.04 5.63
N GLY A 81 -19.47 5.05 4.78
CA GLY A 81 -18.19 4.83 4.11
C GLY A 81 -18.05 3.41 3.54
N ARG A 82 -17.00 3.21 2.74
CA ARG A 82 -16.64 1.87 2.23
C ARG A 82 -16.09 1.02 3.37
N ALA A 83 -16.46 -0.26 3.42
CA ALA A 83 -15.84 -1.18 4.36
C ALA A 83 -14.34 -1.32 4.06
N SER A 84 -13.49 -1.04 5.04
CA SER A 84 -12.04 -0.96 4.86
C SER A 84 -11.30 -1.32 6.14
N LEU A 85 -10.16 -2.01 5.98
CA LEU A 85 -9.11 -2.09 6.98
C LEU A 85 -8.34 -0.76 7.00
N PHE A 86 -7.87 -0.35 8.17
CA PHE A 86 -7.12 0.89 8.33
C PHE A 86 -6.20 0.85 9.56
N THR A 87 -5.32 1.84 9.62
CA THR A 87 -4.35 2.05 10.69
C THR A 87 -4.75 3.32 11.44
N PRO A 88 -5.26 3.20 12.68
CA PRO A 88 -5.42 4.34 13.57
C PRO A 88 -4.07 5.01 13.87
N GLU A 89 -4.13 6.30 14.15
CA GLU A 89 -2.97 7.15 14.37
C GLU A 89 -2.92 7.57 15.83
N SER A 90 -1.81 7.39 16.52
CA SER A 90 -1.64 8.04 17.82
C SER A 90 -1.25 9.51 17.59
N PRO A 91 -1.93 10.50 18.21
CA PRO A 91 -1.44 11.87 18.19
C PRO A 91 -0.05 11.90 18.82
N LEU A 92 0.90 12.50 18.11
CA LEU A 92 2.29 12.59 18.54
C LEU A 92 2.38 13.55 19.72
N MET A 93 2.79 13.04 20.89
CA MET A 93 3.53 13.90 21.83
C MET A 93 4.85 14.25 21.12
N GLN A 94 5.16 15.55 21.01
CA GLN A 94 6.40 16.02 20.38
C GLN A 94 7.60 15.18 20.88
N ASN A 95 8.35 14.57 19.96
CA ASN A 95 9.54 13.71 20.19
C ASN A 95 9.32 12.22 20.50
N MET A 96 8.12 11.66 20.36
CA MET A 96 7.90 10.21 20.46
C MET A 96 7.63 9.58 19.09
N THR A 97 8.12 8.37 18.87
CA THR A 97 7.79 7.56 17.70
C THR A 97 6.29 7.27 17.68
N PRO A 98 5.59 7.40 16.54
CA PRO A 98 4.17 7.06 16.46
C PRO A 98 3.99 5.59 16.78
N VAL A 99 3.29 5.30 17.88
CA VAL A 99 2.99 3.94 18.28
C VAL A 99 1.70 3.51 17.60
N ARG A 100 1.77 2.39 16.88
CA ARG A 100 0.62 1.76 16.22
C ARG A 100 0.08 0.66 17.12
N ASP A 101 -0.72 1.03 18.12
CA ASP A 101 -1.24 0.08 19.13
C ASP A 101 -2.44 -0.75 18.62
N PHE A 102 -3.13 -0.26 17.59
CA PHE A 102 -4.35 -0.86 17.08
C PHE A 102 -4.31 -1.06 15.56
N GLN A 103 -5.06 -2.06 15.10
CA GLN A 103 -5.51 -2.23 13.72
C GLN A 103 -7.01 -2.00 13.66
N GLY A 104 -7.45 -1.16 12.72
CA GLY A 104 -8.83 -0.74 12.58
C GLY A 104 -9.56 -1.47 11.45
N TYR A 105 -10.85 -1.74 11.64
CA TYR A 105 -11.76 -2.18 10.59
C TYR A 105 -13.07 -1.40 10.66
N TRP A 106 -13.50 -0.82 9.54
CA TRP A 106 -14.82 -0.23 9.39
C TRP A 106 -15.73 -1.18 8.61
N SER A 107 -16.92 -1.47 9.16
CA SER A 107 -17.89 -2.39 8.53
C SER A 107 -18.55 -1.88 7.25
N GLY A 108 -18.36 -0.59 6.93
CA GLY A 108 -19.04 0.09 5.85
C GLY A 108 -20.54 0.34 6.11
N ASP A 109 -21.22 0.83 5.08
CA ASP A 109 -22.67 1.09 5.07
C ASP A 109 -23.54 -0.17 5.20
N GLY A 110 -22.92 -1.36 5.17
CA GLY A 110 -23.55 -2.66 5.22
C GLY A 110 -24.12 -3.12 3.87
N MET A 111 -23.92 -4.39 3.51
CA MET A 111 -24.72 -5.01 2.46
C MET A 111 -26.16 -5.15 2.96
N LYS A 112 -27.14 -4.65 2.19
CA LYS A 112 -28.58 -4.93 2.38
C LYS A 112 -28.90 -6.39 2.10
N LYS A 113 -28.40 -7.33 2.90
CA LYS A 113 -28.89 -8.71 2.91
C LYS A 113 -29.74 -8.88 4.17
N SER A 114 -31.06 -8.79 3.97
CA SER A 114 -32.15 -8.94 4.96
C SER A 114 -32.37 -7.75 5.93
N LYS A 115 -33.63 -7.57 6.33
CA LYS A 115 -34.25 -6.34 6.89
C LYS A 115 -33.48 -5.71 8.06
N GLY A 116 -32.73 -4.64 7.78
CA GLY A 116 -32.18 -3.70 8.75
C GLY A 116 -30.98 -2.93 8.17
N PRO A 117 -30.67 -1.71 8.63
CA PRO A 117 -29.37 -1.12 8.35
C PRO A 117 -28.29 -2.06 8.92
N GLY A 118 -27.28 -2.41 8.12
CA GLY A 118 -26.13 -3.17 8.60
C GLY A 118 -25.52 -2.48 9.83
N LYS A 119 -24.99 -3.24 10.78
CA LYS A 119 -24.38 -2.66 11.99
C LYS A 119 -23.19 -1.80 11.56
N GLN A 120 -23.36 -0.47 11.60
CA GLN A 120 -22.29 0.53 11.42
C GLN A 120 -21.37 0.48 12.64
N THR A 121 -20.37 -0.38 12.53
CA THR A 121 -19.46 -0.71 13.62
C THR A 121 -18.03 -0.63 13.16
N MET A 122 -17.20 -0.19 14.09
CA MET A 122 -15.78 -0.14 13.92
C MET A 122 -15.13 -1.04 14.95
N LEU A 123 -14.17 -1.83 14.50
CA LEU A 123 -13.39 -2.73 15.33
C LEU A 123 -11.97 -2.18 15.44
N LEU A 124 -11.41 -2.22 16.64
CA LEU A 124 -10.03 -1.87 16.93
C LEU A 124 -9.39 -3.09 17.59
N LYS A 125 -8.58 -3.82 16.83
CA LYS A 125 -7.82 -4.97 17.33
C LYS A 125 -6.50 -4.47 17.89
N CYS A 126 -6.21 -4.78 19.14
CA CYS A 126 -4.94 -4.48 19.77
C CYS A 126 -3.82 -5.31 19.10
N VAL A 127 -2.78 -4.65 18.59
CA VAL A 127 -1.61 -5.27 17.96
C VAL A 127 -0.34 -5.10 18.79
N ARG A 128 -0.39 -4.23 19.81
CA ARG A 128 0.68 -4.02 20.77
C ARG A 128 0.07 -3.82 22.16
N ARG A 129 0.70 -4.39 23.19
CA ARG A 129 0.25 -4.25 24.56
C ARG A 129 0.08 -2.78 24.96
N VAL A 130 -1.08 -2.47 25.54
CA VAL A 130 -1.37 -1.21 26.23
C VAL A 130 -1.52 -1.51 27.71
N ASP A 131 -0.79 -0.79 28.55
CA ASP A 131 -0.82 -1.04 29.99
C ASP A 131 -2.11 -0.55 30.65
N ALA A 132 -2.44 -1.12 31.81
CA ALA A 132 -3.61 -0.73 32.58
C ALA A 132 -3.55 0.76 32.95
N GLU A 133 -4.70 1.43 32.94
CA GLU A 133 -4.89 2.86 33.22
C GLU A 133 -4.14 3.82 32.27
N GLN A 134 -3.46 3.30 31.24
CA GLN A 134 -2.84 4.11 30.21
C GLN A 134 -3.92 4.85 29.42
N LEU A 135 -3.75 6.18 29.28
CA LEU A 135 -4.63 6.99 28.42
C LEU A 135 -4.30 6.66 26.96
N VAL A 136 -5.28 6.10 26.26
CA VAL A 136 -5.21 5.85 24.84
C VAL A 136 -5.81 7.03 24.09
N LEU A 137 -5.04 7.57 23.17
CA LEU A 137 -5.47 8.58 22.21
C LEU A 137 -5.21 8.04 20.82
N ILE A 138 -6.26 7.87 20.02
CA ILE A 138 -6.13 7.44 18.63
C ILE A 138 -6.99 8.31 17.73
N THR A 139 -6.51 8.55 16.52
CA THR A 139 -7.18 9.31 15.48
C THR A 139 -7.42 8.39 14.30
N ILE A 140 -8.64 8.43 13.82
CA ILE A 140 -9.07 7.76 12.61
C ILE A 140 -8.91 8.77 11.50
N PRO A 141 -8.02 8.51 10.54
CA PRO A 141 -7.65 9.51 9.56
C PRO A 141 -8.82 9.81 8.62
N ARG A 142 -8.91 11.06 8.16
CA ARG A 142 -9.91 11.49 7.17
C ARG A 142 -9.78 10.69 5.87
N THR A 143 -8.57 10.23 5.57
CA THR A 143 -8.25 9.38 4.42
C THR A 143 -8.98 8.05 4.43
N LEU A 144 -9.59 7.62 5.55
CA LEU A 144 -10.51 6.48 5.54
C LEU A 144 -11.75 6.74 4.68
N GLY A 145 -12.12 8.00 4.46
CA GLY A 145 -13.33 8.39 3.73
C GLY A 145 -14.61 8.18 4.54
N LEU A 146 -14.52 8.23 5.88
CA LEU A 146 -15.67 8.12 6.76
C LEU A 146 -16.48 9.41 6.71
N ILE A 147 -17.76 9.32 6.36
CA ILE A 147 -18.70 10.43 6.23
C ILE A 147 -19.52 10.57 7.52
N GLY A 148 -19.55 11.77 8.09
CA GLY A 148 -20.31 12.09 9.30
C GLY A 148 -21.84 12.01 9.12
N PRO A 149 -22.59 11.79 10.21
CA PRO A 149 -24.06 11.70 10.19
C PRO A 149 -24.73 13.05 9.87
N ASP A 150 -26.04 13.00 9.59
CA ASP A 150 -26.86 14.20 9.33
C ASP A 150 -26.97 15.14 10.53
N LYS A 151 -27.05 14.56 11.73
CA LYS A 151 -27.12 15.27 13.00
C LYS A 151 -26.63 14.36 14.12
N LEU A 152 -25.85 14.93 15.04
CA LEU A 152 -25.44 14.28 16.27
C LEU A 152 -25.55 15.30 17.41
N ALA A 153 -26.27 14.94 18.47
CA ALA A 153 -26.34 15.79 19.67
C ALA A 153 -25.02 15.75 20.42
N LEU A 154 -24.68 16.83 21.13
CA LEU A 154 -23.57 16.82 22.09
C LEU A 154 -23.81 15.70 23.13
N ASN A 155 -22.76 14.95 23.48
CA ASN A 155 -22.80 13.81 24.41
C ASN A 155 -23.87 12.77 24.03
N SER A 156 -23.89 12.37 22.77
CA SER A 156 -24.90 11.46 22.24
C SER A 156 -24.76 10.05 22.81
N ALA A 157 -25.80 9.58 23.51
CA ALA A 157 -25.92 8.19 23.96
C ALA A 157 -26.03 7.16 22.81
N LYS A 158 -26.07 7.60 21.54
CA LYS A 158 -26.09 6.73 20.36
C LYS A 158 -24.71 6.13 20.07
N LEU A 159 -23.65 6.88 20.35
CA LEU A 159 -22.28 6.42 20.17
C LEU A 159 -21.89 5.58 21.39
N LYS A 160 -21.47 4.35 21.14
CA LYS A 160 -21.19 3.39 22.20
C LYS A 160 -19.89 2.65 21.95
N ILE A 161 -19.24 2.21 23.02
CA ILE A 161 -18.03 1.41 22.99
C ILE A 161 -18.22 0.15 23.85
N SER A 162 -17.62 -0.96 23.44
CA SER A 162 -17.56 -2.24 24.15
C SER A 162 -16.27 -2.95 23.77
N GLY A 163 -15.96 -4.10 24.37
CA GLY A 163 -14.79 -4.87 23.97
C GLY A 163 -14.87 -6.35 24.32
N THR A 164 -14.10 -7.16 23.61
CA THR A 164 -13.70 -8.51 24.01
C THR A 164 -12.24 -8.43 24.44
N VAL A 165 -12.00 -8.58 25.74
CA VAL A 165 -10.71 -8.27 26.39
C VAL A 165 -10.37 -9.41 27.33
N ALA A 166 -9.20 -10.03 27.14
CA ALA A 166 -8.82 -11.25 27.86
C ALA A 166 -8.78 -11.06 29.39
N HIS A 167 -8.31 -9.90 29.86
CA HIS A 167 -8.15 -9.60 31.29
C HIS A 167 -9.41 -9.02 31.96
N ALA A 168 -10.50 -8.83 31.22
CA ALA A 168 -11.78 -8.38 31.77
C ALA A 168 -12.62 -9.56 32.28
N GLU A 169 -13.42 -9.35 33.33
CA GLU A 169 -14.34 -10.36 33.85
C GLU A 169 -15.30 -10.86 32.75
N GLY A 170 -15.39 -12.19 32.58
CA GLY A 170 -16.16 -12.81 31.50
C GLY A 170 -15.60 -12.54 30.09
N GLY A 171 -14.36 -12.04 29.98
CA GLY A 171 -13.66 -11.74 28.72
C GLY A 171 -14.22 -10.55 27.96
N LYS A 172 -15.00 -9.67 28.61
CA LYS A 172 -15.76 -8.60 27.93
C LYS A 172 -15.84 -7.31 28.73
N ILE A 173 -15.77 -6.20 28.01
CA ILE A 173 -16.15 -4.87 28.49
C ILE A 173 -17.58 -4.60 28.01
N LEU A 174 -18.48 -4.29 28.94
CA LEU A 174 -19.88 -4.04 28.64
C LEU A 174 -20.07 -2.82 27.76
N LYS A 175 -21.17 -2.83 27.00
CA LYS A 175 -21.49 -1.77 26.05
C LYS A 175 -21.97 -0.52 26.77
N GLN A 176 -21.20 0.56 26.68
CA GLN A 176 -21.48 1.85 27.31
C GLN A 176 -21.45 3.01 26.32
N ALA A 177 -22.07 4.14 26.67
CA ALA A 177 -22.01 5.37 25.88
C ALA A 177 -20.69 6.11 26.13
N PHE A 178 -20.23 6.88 25.14
CA PHE A 178 -19.12 7.82 25.35
C PHE A 178 -19.54 8.92 26.33
N MET A 179 -18.65 9.29 27.25
CA MET A 179 -18.89 10.38 28.22
C MET A 179 -18.95 11.75 27.54
N SER A 180 -18.12 11.96 26.52
CA SER A 180 -18.06 13.20 25.75
C SER A 180 -18.13 12.94 24.24
N THR A 181 -19.00 13.64 23.53
CA THR A 181 -19.08 13.57 22.06
C THR A 181 -19.32 14.94 21.43
N THR A 182 -18.68 15.25 20.30
CA THR A 182 -18.92 16.49 19.54
C THR A 182 -20.35 16.58 18.97
N GLU A 183 -20.93 17.78 18.96
CA GLU A 183 -22.21 18.05 18.29
C GLU A 183 -22.00 18.21 16.77
N ILE A 184 -22.79 17.50 15.96
CA ILE A 184 -22.89 17.74 14.51
C ILE A 184 -24.26 18.35 14.23
N LYS A 185 -24.26 19.55 13.65
CA LYS A 185 -25.47 20.25 13.22
C LYS A 185 -25.23 21.01 11.93
N LYS A 186 -26.29 21.18 11.14
CA LYS A 186 -26.26 22.03 9.95
C LYS A 186 -26.00 23.48 10.35
N ARG A 187 -25.14 24.16 9.60
CA ARG A 187 -24.78 25.58 9.80
C ARG A 187 -24.78 26.30 8.44
N PRO A 188 -24.79 27.64 8.41
CA PRO A 188 -24.49 28.42 7.22
C PRO A 188 -23.16 28.01 6.57
N VAL A 189 -23.09 28.03 5.24
CA VAL A 189 -21.89 27.67 4.47
C VAL A 189 -20.67 28.51 4.87
N ILE A 190 -20.86 29.78 5.23
CA ILE A 190 -19.78 30.66 5.68
C ILE A 190 -19.12 30.15 6.97
N ASP A 191 -19.91 29.61 7.91
CA ASP A 191 -19.38 29.04 9.15
C ASP A 191 -18.63 27.73 8.86
N GLU A 192 -19.11 26.93 7.90
CA GLU A 192 -18.39 25.74 7.43
C GLU A 192 -17.03 26.11 6.82
N ILE A 193 -16.98 27.17 5.99
CA ILE A 193 -15.72 27.69 5.42
C ILE A 193 -14.75 28.13 6.52
N VAL A 194 -15.22 28.84 7.54
CA VAL A 194 -14.40 29.27 8.68
C VAL A 194 -13.88 28.07 9.46
N GLU A 195 -14.71 27.04 9.66
CA GLU A 195 -14.31 25.80 10.34
C GLU A 195 -13.19 25.07 9.57
N TYR A 196 -13.31 24.91 8.26
CA TYR A 196 -12.24 24.33 7.43
C TYR A 196 -10.95 25.14 7.51
N ARG A 197 -11.02 26.47 7.38
CA ARG A 197 -9.83 27.34 7.48
C ARG A 197 -9.15 27.21 8.84
N THR A 198 -9.95 27.18 9.91
CA THR A 198 -9.44 27.03 11.29
C THR A 198 -8.76 25.68 11.47
N LEU A 199 -9.36 24.61 10.93
CA LEU A 199 -8.76 23.26 10.98
C LEU A 199 -7.45 23.20 10.21
N ILE A 200 -7.39 23.76 8.99
CA ILE A 200 -6.17 23.84 8.19
C ILE A 200 -5.09 24.60 8.97
N SER A 201 -5.37 25.82 9.42
CA SER A 201 -4.40 26.62 10.16
C SER A 201 -3.93 25.96 11.47
N SER A 202 -4.84 25.33 12.23
CA SER A 202 -4.46 24.61 13.45
C SER A 202 -3.56 23.42 13.15
N MET A 203 -3.83 22.70 12.07
CA MET A 203 -3.07 21.54 11.65
C MET A 203 -1.70 21.96 11.09
N ASP A 204 -1.62 23.03 10.29
CA ASP A 204 -0.36 23.59 9.78
C ASP A 204 0.56 24.02 10.94
N GLN A 205 -0.01 24.70 11.95
CA GLN A 205 0.71 25.07 13.17
C GLN A 205 1.19 23.86 13.96
N THR A 206 0.34 22.84 14.12
CA THR A 206 0.69 21.61 14.85
C THR A 206 1.78 20.81 14.12
N GLY A 207 1.69 20.76 12.79
CA GLY A 207 2.66 20.08 11.93
C GLY A 207 3.94 20.85 11.66
N GLY A 208 4.00 22.13 12.04
CA GLY A 208 5.12 23.02 11.72
C GLY A 208 5.35 23.11 10.22
N LEU A 209 4.26 23.26 9.44
CA LEU A 209 4.34 23.36 7.99
C LEU A 209 4.82 24.75 7.59
N GLU A 210 5.75 24.78 6.63
CA GLU A 210 6.25 26.00 6.01
C GLU A 210 5.42 26.32 4.75
N GLU A 211 5.47 27.56 4.24
CA GLU A 211 4.74 28.00 3.04
C GLU A 211 4.99 27.08 1.82
N ALA A 212 6.23 26.60 1.67
CA ALA A 212 6.57 25.63 0.62
C ALA A 212 5.82 24.29 0.78
N ASN A 213 5.51 23.87 2.00
CA ASN A 213 4.73 22.67 2.28
C ASN A 213 3.24 22.89 2.02
N GLU A 214 2.72 24.08 2.32
CA GLU A 214 1.35 24.49 1.99
C GLU A 214 1.12 24.45 0.48
N HIS A 215 2.04 25.01 -0.32
CA HIS A 215 1.93 24.94 -1.78
C HIS A 215 1.93 23.50 -2.34
N VAL A 216 2.70 22.60 -1.73
CA VAL A 216 2.69 21.17 -2.08
C VAL A 216 1.34 20.51 -1.74
N ALA A 217 0.64 20.97 -0.70
CA ALA A 217 -0.69 20.48 -0.37
C ALA A 217 -1.77 21.07 -1.28
N GLU A 218 -1.61 22.32 -1.72
CA GLU A 218 -2.62 23.06 -2.49
C GLU A 218 -2.58 22.78 -4.00
N GLU A 219 -1.53 22.15 -4.53
CA GLU A 219 -1.38 21.90 -5.98
C GLU A 219 -2.28 20.80 -6.55
N LEU A 220 -2.92 19.99 -5.70
CA LEU A 220 -3.74 18.84 -6.11
C LEU A 220 -5.20 19.21 -6.34
N SER A 221 -5.77 18.69 -7.43
CA SER A 221 -7.22 18.77 -7.68
C SER A 221 -7.99 17.66 -6.96
N LEU A 222 -9.33 17.81 -6.86
CA LEU A 222 -10.20 16.77 -6.30
C LEU A 222 -10.05 15.43 -7.04
N GLU A 223 -9.98 15.48 -8.36
CA GLU A 223 -9.85 14.30 -9.21
C GLU A 223 -8.52 13.58 -8.98
N GLU A 224 -7.42 14.32 -8.78
CA GLU A 224 -6.11 13.76 -8.46
C GLU A 224 -6.11 13.10 -7.07
N VAL A 225 -6.66 13.79 -6.06
CA VAL A 225 -6.77 13.27 -4.69
C VAL A 225 -7.58 11.96 -4.65
N ASP A 226 -8.72 11.95 -5.35
CA ASP A 226 -9.60 10.79 -5.43
C ASP A 226 -8.96 9.64 -6.21
N GLN A 227 -8.24 9.92 -7.31
CA GLN A 227 -7.53 8.89 -8.09
C GLN A 227 -6.44 8.21 -7.27
N LEU A 228 -5.62 8.97 -6.54
CA LEU A 228 -4.53 8.42 -5.73
C LEU A 228 -5.07 7.54 -4.61
N TRP A 229 -6.20 7.97 -4.01
CA TRP A 229 -6.90 7.17 -3.01
C TRP A 229 -7.39 5.84 -3.60
N GLU A 230 -8.01 5.86 -4.79
CA GLU A 230 -8.49 4.65 -5.46
C GLU A 230 -7.34 3.73 -5.86
N ALA A 231 -6.28 4.27 -6.46
CA ALA A 231 -5.11 3.52 -6.90
C ALA A 231 -4.37 2.82 -5.73
N ALA A 232 -4.38 3.40 -4.53
CA ALA A 232 -3.81 2.75 -3.34
C ALA A 232 -4.61 1.52 -2.87
N HIS A 233 -5.91 1.47 -3.15
CA HIS A 233 -6.78 0.32 -2.88
C HIS A 233 -6.74 -0.73 -3.99
N GLU A 234 -6.43 -0.31 -5.21
CA GLU A 234 -6.31 -1.23 -6.35
C GLU A 234 -5.08 -2.13 -6.19
N ARG A 235 -5.26 -3.41 -6.51
CA ARG A 235 -4.19 -4.42 -6.56
C ARG A 235 -4.45 -5.30 -7.77
N CYS A 236 -3.40 -5.87 -8.35
CA CYS A 236 -3.57 -6.83 -9.41
C CYS A 236 -4.32 -8.06 -8.87
N PRO A 237 -5.49 -8.43 -9.44
CA PRO A 237 -6.26 -9.57 -8.96
C PRO A 237 -5.66 -10.91 -9.42
N TYR A 238 -4.64 -10.91 -10.27
CA TYR A 238 -4.03 -12.10 -10.84
C TYR A 238 -2.57 -12.24 -10.37
N PRO A 239 -2.12 -13.46 -10.05
CA PRO A 239 -0.70 -13.73 -9.87
C PRO A 239 0.03 -13.62 -11.21
N ILE A 240 1.27 -13.15 -11.20
CA ILE A 240 2.14 -13.22 -12.38
C ILE A 240 2.84 -14.59 -12.46
N GLY A 241 3.03 -15.28 -11.34
CA GLY A 241 3.88 -16.47 -11.28
C GLY A 241 5.37 -16.11 -11.34
N LEU A 242 6.25 -17.11 -11.15
CA LEU A 242 7.70 -16.87 -11.03
C LEU A 242 8.22 -16.09 -12.24
N GLN A 243 8.74 -14.89 -11.98
CA GLN A 243 9.43 -14.12 -13.00
C GLN A 243 10.87 -14.61 -13.13
N TRP A 244 11.27 -14.91 -14.36
CA TRP A 244 12.65 -15.23 -14.68
C TRP A 244 13.44 -13.97 -15.01
N HIS A 245 14.43 -13.65 -14.18
CA HIS A 245 15.25 -12.46 -14.32
C HIS A 245 16.41 -12.67 -15.30
N ILE A 246 16.92 -11.58 -15.87
CA ILE A 246 18.13 -11.58 -16.71
C ILE A 246 19.30 -11.13 -15.85
N ALA A 247 20.36 -11.94 -15.79
CA ALA A 247 21.59 -11.62 -15.10
C ALA A 247 22.77 -11.66 -16.08
N VAL A 248 23.75 -10.77 -15.93
CA VAL A 248 24.95 -10.78 -16.81
C VAL A 248 26.18 -11.35 -16.10
N ALA A 249 26.08 -11.63 -14.81
CA ALA A 249 27.14 -12.22 -14.01
C ALA A 249 26.54 -12.90 -12.78
N ALA A 250 27.14 -14.01 -12.37
CA ALA A 250 26.97 -14.60 -11.06
C ALA A 250 27.74 -13.76 -10.03
N PHE A 251 27.33 -13.87 -8.77
CA PHE A 251 28.06 -13.23 -7.69
C PHE A 251 29.29 -14.07 -7.33
N HIS A 252 30.47 -13.49 -7.51
CA HIS A 252 31.74 -14.16 -7.21
C HIS A 252 32.33 -13.77 -5.84
N SER A 253 32.31 -12.48 -5.50
CA SER A 253 32.91 -11.96 -4.25
C SER A 253 32.29 -10.63 -3.83
N TYR A 254 32.31 -10.35 -2.52
CA TYR A 254 31.73 -9.12 -1.96
C TYR A 254 32.48 -7.87 -2.44
N GLU A 255 33.79 -7.98 -2.55
CA GLU A 255 34.71 -6.92 -2.96
C GLU A 255 34.39 -6.40 -4.37
N THR A 256 33.92 -7.26 -5.28
CA THR A 256 33.52 -6.89 -6.64
C THR A 256 32.44 -5.80 -6.66
N TYR A 257 31.58 -5.76 -5.63
CA TYR A 257 30.48 -4.78 -5.53
C TYR A 257 30.80 -3.60 -4.62
N GLY A 258 32.00 -3.55 -4.04
CA GLY A 258 32.46 -2.48 -3.16
C GLY A 258 32.19 -1.05 -3.66
N PRO A 259 32.45 -0.71 -4.94
CA PRO A 259 32.14 0.62 -5.48
C PRO A 259 30.65 1.00 -5.43
N LEU A 260 29.75 0.05 -5.73
CA LEU A 260 28.31 0.26 -5.69
C LEU A 260 27.82 0.42 -4.25
N LEU A 261 28.29 -0.45 -3.35
CA LEU A 261 27.95 -0.39 -1.92
C LEU A 261 28.43 0.92 -1.30
N LYS A 262 29.66 1.34 -1.61
CA LYS A 262 30.19 2.64 -1.20
C LYS A 262 29.29 3.79 -1.66
N THR A 263 28.86 3.77 -2.93
CA THR A 263 27.94 4.79 -3.47
C THR A 263 26.61 4.81 -2.72
N ILE A 264 26.03 3.64 -2.41
CA ILE A 264 24.78 3.54 -1.64
C ILE A 264 24.96 4.14 -0.25
N VAL A 265 26.04 3.79 0.46
CA VAL A 265 26.32 4.28 1.81
C VAL A 265 26.61 5.79 1.82
N GLU A 266 27.40 6.29 0.87
CA GLU A 266 27.70 7.72 0.74
C GLU A 266 26.44 8.53 0.43
N ASN A 267 25.59 8.03 -0.48
CA ASN A 267 24.30 8.63 -0.80
C ASN A 267 23.36 8.62 0.42
N ALA A 268 23.29 7.53 1.15
CA ALA A 268 22.52 7.42 2.39
C ALA A 268 22.98 8.43 3.46
N ILE A 269 24.29 8.56 3.66
CA ILE A 269 24.86 9.58 4.55
C ILE A 269 24.49 10.98 4.04
N GLY A 270 24.57 11.22 2.72
CA GLY A 270 24.19 12.47 2.08
C GLY A 270 22.72 12.83 2.31
N CYS A 271 21.81 11.87 2.20
CA CYS A 271 20.38 12.05 2.45
C CYS A 271 20.13 12.50 3.89
N VAL A 272 20.72 11.79 4.87
CA VAL A 272 20.62 12.13 6.29
C VAL A 272 21.22 13.50 6.61
N LYS A 273 22.34 13.86 5.98
CA LYS A 273 23.00 15.16 6.21
C LYS A 273 22.20 16.34 5.66
N LYS A 274 21.52 16.17 4.53
CA LYS A 274 20.69 17.22 3.91
C LYS A 274 19.47 17.60 4.77
N ARG A 275 18.98 16.69 5.62
CA ARG A 275 17.79 16.89 6.48
C ARG A 275 16.58 17.42 5.68
N ASN A 276 16.41 16.94 4.45
CA ASN A 276 15.27 17.33 3.62
C ASN A 276 14.07 16.44 3.99
N PRO A 277 13.03 16.97 4.66
CA PRO A 277 11.92 16.16 5.14
C PRO A 277 11.06 15.57 4.01
N LEU A 278 11.15 16.12 2.80
CA LEU A 278 10.45 15.62 1.61
C LEU A 278 11.42 15.07 0.55
N GLY A 279 12.64 14.67 0.96
CA GLY A 279 13.69 14.23 0.04
C GLY A 279 13.28 13.04 -0.83
N LEU A 280 12.68 12.01 -0.21
CA LEU A 280 12.17 10.83 -0.91
C LEU A 280 11.05 11.19 -1.91
N GLN A 281 10.08 11.99 -1.48
CA GLN A 281 8.91 12.33 -2.28
C GLN A 281 9.31 13.22 -3.45
N THR A 282 10.25 14.14 -3.24
CA THR A 282 10.80 15.02 -4.28
C THR A 282 11.64 14.23 -5.29
N GLU A 283 12.42 13.24 -4.85
CA GLU A 283 13.15 12.34 -5.74
C GLU A 283 12.20 11.56 -6.65
N ILE A 284 11.19 10.89 -6.07
CA ILE A 284 10.19 10.12 -6.81
C ILE A 284 9.42 11.04 -7.78
N ALA A 285 8.98 12.20 -7.31
CA ALA A 285 8.25 13.17 -8.10
C ALA A 285 9.06 13.63 -9.32
N LYS A 286 10.33 13.98 -9.11
CA LYS A 286 11.24 14.39 -10.18
C LYS A 286 11.48 13.27 -11.18
N ASN A 287 11.75 12.04 -10.71
CA ASN A 287 12.12 10.92 -11.57
C ASN A 287 10.95 10.41 -12.42
N TYR A 288 9.70 10.54 -11.94
CA TYR A 288 8.50 10.17 -12.69
C TYR A 288 7.79 11.35 -13.36
N GLY A 289 8.25 12.58 -13.19
CA GLY A 289 7.61 13.76 -13.76
C GLY A 289 6.21 14.04 -13.18
N ILE A 290 6.03 13.79 -11.89
CA ILE A 290 4.76 13.96 -11.16
C ILE A 290 4.86 15.03 -10.08
N LYS A 291 3.73 15.44 -9.54
CA LYS A 291 3.62 16.39 -8.44
C LYS A 291 4.13 15.81 -7.12
N VAL A 292 4.78 16.61 -6.28
CA VAL A 292 5.27 16.16 -4.97
C VAL A 292 4.10 15.83 -4.05
N GLY A 293 3.03 16.64 -4.10
CA GLY A 293 1.81 16.41 -3.33
C GLY A 293 1.17 15.06 -3.64
N ALA A 294 1.26 14.60 -4.89
CA ALA A 294 0.70 13.32 -5.30
C ALA A 294 1.42 12.14 -4.63
N VAL A 295 2.75 12.21 -4.50
CA VAL A 295 3.56 11.19 -3.81
C VAL A 295 3.29 11.20 -2.31
N VAL A 296 3.20 12.40 -1.71
CA VAL A 296 2.85 12.60 -0.29
C VAL A 296 1.50 11.97 0.03
N LEU A 297 0.49 12.26 -0.77
CA LEU A 297 -0.86 11.73 -0.58
C LEU A 297 -0.90 10.20 -0.75
N PHE A 298 -0.21 9.68 -1.77
CA PHE A 298 -0.15 8.24 -2.00
C PHE A 298 0.51 7.52 -0.82
N GLN A 299 1.62 8.05 -0.30
CA GLN A 299 2.26 7.52 0.91
C GLN A 299 1.33 7.52 2.12
N ASP A 300 0.55 8.58 2.31
CA ASP A 300 -0.38 8.70 3.42
C ASP A 300 -1.49 7.64 3.35
N VAL A 301 -2.09 7.45 2.18
CA VAL A 301 -3.11 6.40 1.98
C VAL A 301 -2.52 5.00 2.15
N LEU A 302 -1.29 4.75 1.68
CA LEU A 302 -0.60 3.47 1.95
C LEU A 302 -0.34 3.27 3.45
N SER A 303 0.06 4.32 4.18
CA SER A 303 0.24 4.26 5.63
C SER A 303 -1.07 3.95 6.35
N MET A 304 -2.16 4.59 5.93
CA MET A 304 -3.50 4.31 6.46
C MET A 304 -3.89 2.85 6.21
N LEU A 305 -3.68 2.31 5.01
CA LEU A 305 -4.08 0.94 4.68
C LEU A 305 -3.19 -0.13 5.32
N TYR A 306 -1.87 0.06 5.28
CA TYR A 306 -0.90 -1.01 5.54
C TYR A 306 -0.06 -0.79 6.81
N GLY A 307 -0.10 0.39 7.43
CA GLY A 307 0.77 0.73 8.56
C GLY A 307 0.67 -0.21 9.77
N SER A 308 -0.54 -0.61 10.14
CA SER A 308 -0.79 -1.56 11.25
C SER A 308 -0.35 -2.99 10.95
N MET A 309 -0.20 -3.36 9.67
CA MET A 309 0.35 -4.66 9.26
C MET A 309 1.89 -4.68 9.32
N TYR A 310 2.49 -3.49 9.27
CA TYR A 310 3.94 -3.26 9.36
C TYR A 310 4.25 -2.20 10.43
N PRO A 311 3.89 -2.43 11.72
CA PRO A 311 3.93 -1.43 12.78
C PRO A 311 5.31 -0.80 12.97
N ASP A 312 6.36 -1.55 12.66
CA ASP A 312 7.74 -1.17 12.91
C ASP A 312 8.44 -0.54 11.69
N LEU A 313 7.72 -0.40 10.58
CA LEU A 313 8.22 0.22 9.36
C LEU A 313 7.65 1.64 9.21
N PRO A 314 8.52 2.65 8.96
CA PRO A 314 8.08 3.99 8.57
C PRO A 314 7.21 3.97 7.31
N SER A 315 6.33 4.95 7.15
CA SER A 315 5.46 5.02 5.97
C SER A 315 6.23 5.22 4.65
N SER A 316 7.42 5.80 4.72
CA SER A 316 8.34 5.91 3.57
C SER A 316 8.78 4.54 3.03
N VAL A 317 8.96 3.55 3.91
CA VAL A 317 9.30 2.18 3.49
C VAL A 317 8.13 1.53 2.77
N LEU A 318 6.90 1.74 3.25
CA LEU A 318 5.70 1.24 2.58
C LEU A 318 5.54 1.84 1.17
N LEU A 319 5.82 3.14 1.02
CA LEU A 319 5.86 3.80 -0.29
C LEU A 319 6.93 3.16 -1.20
N ALA A 320 8.16 3.05 -0.71
CA ALA A 320 9.28 2.52 -1.49
C ALA A 320 9.02 1.07 -1.93
N VAL A 321 8.53 0.21 -1.04
CA VAL A 321 8.15 -1.18 -1.35
C VAL A 321 7.01 -1.23 -2.35
N ARG A 322 5.95 -0.42 -2.17
CA ARG A 322 4.83 -0.37 -3.12
C ARG A 322 5.32 -0.05 -4.53
N LEU A 323 6.14 0.99 -4.68
CA LEU A 323 6.72 1.39 -5.96
C LEU A 323 7.68 0.34 -6.54
N PHE A 324 8.43 -0.35 -5.68
CA PHE A 324 9.35 -1.42 -6.09
C PHE A 324 8.61 -2.59 -6.76
N THR A 325 7.37 -2.87 -6.33
CA THR A 325 6.52 -3.91 -6.91
C THR A 325 5.66 -3.45 -8.09
N MET A 326 5.70 -2.17 -8.47
CA MET A 326 4.88 -1.63 -9.55
C MET A 326 5.56 -1.78 -10.92
N GLU A 327 4.81 -2.25 -11.91
CA GLU A 327 5.22 -2.16 -13.30
C GLU A 327 4.98 -0.74 -13.83
N PRO A 328 5.63 -0.33 -14.94
CA PRO A 328 5.47 1.03 -15.45
C PRO A 328 4.04 1.46 -15.74
N ILE A 329 3.19 0.50 -16.12
CA ILE A 329 1.77 0.77 -16.37
C ILE A 329 1.00 1.04 -15.07
N ASP A 330 1.45 0.47 -13.95
CA ASP A 330 0.85 0.72 -12.63
C ASP A 330 1.20 2.12 -12.14
N ILE A 331 2.39 2.64 -12.46
CA ILE A 331 2.77 4.04 -12.23
C ILE A 331 1.86 4.97 -13.04
N ALA A 332 1.65 4.67 -14.33
CA ALA A 332 0.73 5.43 -15.18
C ALA A 332 -0.72 5.38 -14.71
N ARG A 333 -1.18 4.23 -14.20
CA ARG A 333 -2.51 4.10 -13.58
C ARG A 333 -2.62 4.95 -12.32
N THR A 334 -1.63 4.86 -11.43
CA THR A 334 -1.65 5.50 -10.12
C THR A 334 -1.62 7.02 -10.22
N PHE A 335 -0.71 7.57 -11.04
CA PHE A 335 -0.47 9.01 -11.12
C PHE A 335 -1.06 9.67 -12.38
N LEU A 336 -1.77 8.92 -13.22
CA LEU A 336 -2.33 9.38 -14.51
C LEU A 336 -1.29 10.03 -15.42
N VAL A 337 -0.05 9.52 -15.41
CA VAL A 337 0.98 9.98 -16.35
C VAL A 337 0.71 9.44 -17.75
N ASN A 338 0.81 10.33 -18.74
CA ASN A 338 0.63 10.01 -20.15
C ASN A 338 1.85 9.28 -20.73
N ASP A 339 3.02 9.45 -20.13
CA ASP A 339 4.24 8.76 -20.52
C ASP A 339 4.69 7.84 -19.38
N PRO A 340 4.34 6.54 -19.41
CA PRO A 340 4.82 5.60 -18.40
C PRO A 340 6.35 5.51 -18.45
N PRO A 341 7.01 5.22 -17.32
CA PRO A 341 8.44 4.97 -17.35
C PRO A 341 8.77 3.79 -18.28
N GLN A 342 9.98 3.75 -18.83
CA GLN A 342 10.35 2.69 -19.78
C GLN A 342 10.48 1.33 -19.08
N VAL A 343 10.99 1.35 -17.86
CA VAL A 343 11.29 0.18 -17.01
C VAL A 343 10.79 0.43 -15.59
N SER A 344 10.57 -0.64 -14.82
CA SER A 344 10.15 -0.52 -13.42
C SER A 344 11.29 -0.01 -12.52
N LEU A 345 10.95 0.49 -11.33
CA LEU A 345 11.95 0.90 -10.33
C LEU A 345 12.89 -0.27 -9.99
N ALA A 346 12.34 -1.47 -9.78
CA ALA A 346 13.12 -2.66 -9.52
C ALA A 346 14.10 -2.96 -10.67
N GLN A 347 13.66 -2.87 -11.93
CA GLN A 347 14.52 -3.06 -13.09
C GLN A 347 15.63 -2.01 -13.19
N GLU A 348 15.37 -0.73 -12.90
CA GLU A 348 16.42 0.31 -12.88
C GLU A 348 17.48 0.01 -11.79
N ILE A 349 17.04 -0.41 -10.60
CA ILE A 349 17.95 -0.76 -9.51
C ILE A 349 18.75 -2.01 -9.89
N PHE A 350 18.10 -3.09 -10.34
CA PHE A 350 18.79 -4.32 -10.78
C PHE A 350 19.78 -4.06 -11.91
N SER A 351 19.40 -3.22 -12.88
CA SER A 351 20.27 -2.76 -13.97
C SER A 351 21.55 -2.13 -13.44
N SER A 352 21.47 -1.38 -12.34
CA SER A 352 22.62 -0.68 -11.75
C SER A 352 23.65 -1.65 -11.19
N PHE A 353 23.21 -2.71 -10.51
CA PHE A 353 24.08 -3.79 -10.05
C PHE A 353 24.63 -4.62 -11.20
N ARG A 354 23.82 -4.82 -12.24
CA ARG A 354 24.18 -5.58 -13.44
C ARG A 354 25.28 -4.91 -14.27
N THR A 355 25.23 -3.58 -14.40
CA THR A 355 26.18 -2.83 -15.26
C THR A 355 27.24 -2.04 -14.48
N GLY A 356 27.25 -2.13 -13.15
CA GLY A 356 28.12 -1.30 -12.32
C GLY A 356 27.80 0.20 -12.38
N ASN A 357 26.57 0.58 -12.75
CA ASN A 357 26.20 1.99 -12.96
C ASN A 357 25.83 2.68 -11.64
N THR A 358 26.70 3.55 -11.15
CA THR A 358 26.51 4.35 -9.93
C THR A 358 25.56 5.54 -10.10
N GLU A 359 25.34 6.03 -11.33
CA GLU A 359 24.49 7.18 -11.61
C GLU A 359 23.02 6.88 -11.29
N ASN A 360 22.54 5.70 -11.69
CA ASN A 360 21.17 5.26 -11.39
C ASN A 360 20.94 5.07 -9.88
N LEU A 361 21.93 4.57 -9.14
CA LEU A 361 21.86 4.49 -7.67
C LEU A 361 21.84 5.88 -7.02
N THR A 362 22.44 6.88 -7.66
CA THR A 362 22.41 8.28 -7.21
C THR A 362 21.10 8.96 -7.57
N LYS A 363 20.52 8.64 -8.73
CA LYS A 363 19.17 9.07 -9.14
C LYS A 363 18.10 8.62 -8.14
N TRP A 364 18.25 7.43 -7.56
CA TRP A 364 17.33 6.83 -6.58
C TRP A 364 17.90 6.78 -5.15
N ALA A 365 18.75 7.75 -4.80
CA ALA A 365 19.48 7.77 -3.53
C ALA A 365 18.57 7.65 -2.30
N TYR A 366 17.50 8.44 -2.19
CA TYR A 366 16.56 8.38 -1.07
C TYR A 366 15.77 7.08 -1.06
N THR A 367 15.35 6.61 -2.24
CA THR A 367 14.57 5.38 -2.38
C THR A 367 15.37 4.15 -1.95
N VAL A 368 16.59 4.00 -2.48
CA VAL A 368 17.53 2.94 -2.10
C VAL A 368 17.90 3.03 -0.63
N SER A 369 18.16 4.23 -0.11
CA SER A 369 18.44 4.45 1.31
C SER A 369 17.27 4.02 2.21
N THR A 370 16.03 4.27 1.77
CA THR A 370 14.82 3.88 2.50
C THR A 370 14.63 2.36 2.49
N LEU A 371 14.94 1.68 1.36
CA LEU A 371 14.85 0.23 1.26
C LEU A 371 15.86 -0.51 2.16
N ILE A 372 16.95 0.12 2.62
CA ILE A 372 17.85 -0.46 3.64
C ILE A 372 17.09 -0.79 4.93
N LEU A 373 16.00 -0.07 5.23
CA LEU A 373 15.21 -0.23 6.45
C LEU A 373 14.23 -1.41 6.43
N ILE A 374 14.18 -2.21 5.37
CA ILE A 374 13.27 -3.38 5.28
C ILE A 374 13.65 -4.46 6.30
N CYS A 375 14.91 -4.47 6.77
CA CYS A 375 15.45 -5.38 7.78
C CYS A 375 15.97 -4.60 9.01
N GLY A 376 16.33 -5.31 10.09
CA GLY A 376 16.91 -4.70 11.30
C GLY A 376 15.87 -4.22 12.34
N VAL A 377 14.64 -4.71 12.25
CA VAL A 377 13.53 -4.25 13.10
C VAL A 377 13.53 -4.90 14.50
N ASN A 378 14.22 -6.03 14.70
CA ASN A 378 14.28 -6.70 16.00
C ASN A 378 15.71 -6.78 16.54
N THR A 379 16.29 -5.64 16.93
CA THR A 379 17.55 -5.63 17.71
C THR A 379 17.30 -5.69 19.22
N ASN A 380 16.06 -5.49 19.69
CA ASN A 380 15.70 -5.55 21.11
C ASN A 380 14.48 -6.46 21.33
N GLY A 381 14.70 -7.77 21.53
CA GLY A 381 13.74 -8.59 22.26
C GLY A 381 13.12 -9.82 21.58
N MET A 382 13.58 -10.26 20.41
CA MET A 382 13.29 -11.65 20.01
C MET A 382 14.30 -12.58 20.67
N GLU A 383 13.85 -13.29 21.70
CA GLU A 383 14.55 -14.50 22.16
C GLU A 383 14.75 -15.45 20.96
N PRO A 384 15.89 -16.17 20.88
CA PRO A 384 16.14 -17.19 19.87
C PRO A 384 15.12 -18.35 19.86
N ALA A 385 14.13 -18.34 20.77
CA ALA A 385 13.03 -19.31 20.83
C ALA A 385 12.11 -19.32 19.58
N LEU A 386 12.22 -18.31 18.69
CA LEU A 386 11.46 -18.21 17.42
C LEU A 386 12.10 -18.93 16.21
N LEU A 387 13.19 -19.68 16.43
CA LEU A 387 13.79 -20.57 15.42
C LEU A 387 12.98 -21.85 15.15
N GLY A 388 11.88 -22.10 15.89
CA GLY A 388 11.05 -23.32 15.76
C GLY A 388 9.92 -23.25 14.73
N ALA A 389 9.67 -22.10 14.11
CA ALA A 389 8.66 -21.92 13.07
C ALA A 389 9.21 -22.29 11.69
N THR A 390 8.62 -23.28 11.01
CA THR A 390 8.95 -23.60 9.62
C THR A 390 8.65 -22.39 8.72
N ARG A 391 9.69 -21.65 8.35
CA ARG A 391 9.59 -20.56 7.37
C ARG A 391 9.35 -21.15 5.98
N PRO A 392 8.61 -20.47 5.09
CA PRO A 392 8.40 -20.95 3.74
C PRO A 392 9.74 -21.00 2.99
N VAL A 393 9.89 -22.04 2.17
CA VAL A 393 10.96 -22.08 1.16
C VAL A 393 10.64 -21.07 0.07
N LEU A 394 11.63 -20.26 -0.30
CA LEU A 394 11.49 -19.17 -1.28
C LEU A 394 12.27 -19.48 -2.54
N TYR A 395 11.82 -18.96 -3.67
CA TYR A 395 12.38 -19.23 -4.99
C TYR A 395 12.74 -17.95 -5.72
N TYR A 396 13.85 -18.01 -6.47
CA TYR A 396 14.34 -16.95 -7.35
C TYR A 396 14.85 -17.56 -8.65
N GLY A 397 14.47 -16.99 -9.80
CA GLY A 397 14.79 -17.55 -11.12
C GLY A 397 15.61 -16.59 -11.99
N ILE A 398 16.62 -17.13 -12.68
CA ILE A 398 17.40 -16.44 -13.72
C ILE A 398 17.26 -17.24 -15.03
N LYS A 399 16.92 -16.60 -16.15
CA LYS A 399 16.77 -17.28 -17.45
C LYS A 399 17.93 -17.08 -18.43
N GLU A 400 18.68 -16.01 -18.28
CA GLU A 400 19.74 -15.64 -19.20
C GLU A 400 20.94 -15.32 -18.33
N LEU A 401 21.95 -16.19 -18.40
CA LEU A 401 23.25 -16.05 -17.74
C LEU A 401 24.33 -16.44 -18.76
N PRO A 402 25.43 -15.68 -18.89
CA PRO A 402 26.55 -16.06 -19.75
C PRO A 402 27.07 -17.47 -19.43
N GLN A 403 27.60 -18.17 -20.44
CA GLN A 403 27.97 -19.58 -20.28
C GLN A 403 29.08 -19.80 -19.26
N ASP A 404 30.07 -18.91 -19.21
CA ASP A 404 31.14 -18.88 -18.22
C ASP A 404 30.60 -18.69 -16.79
N GLU A 405 29.66 -17.78 -16.63
CA GLU A 405 28.98 -17.49 -15.36
C GLU A 405 28.09 -18.66 -14.90
N LEU A 406 27.42 -19.33 -15.85
CA LEU A 406 26.66 -20.55 -15.59
C LEU A 406 27.57 -21.71 -15.17
N GLN A 407 28.75 -21.85 -15.79
CA GLN A 407 29.74 -22.84 -15.39
C GLN A 407 30.28 -22.57 -13.98
N TYR A 408 30.46 -21.30 -13.60
CA TYR A 408 30.80 -20.94 -12.22
C TYR A 408 29.74 -21.43 -11.23
N ILE A 409 28.45 -21.14 -11.48
CA ILE A 409 27.36 -21.60 -10.60
C ILE A 409 27.31 -23.13 -10.53
N ARG A 410 27.48 -23.82 -11.66
CA ARG A 410 27.52 -25.29 -11.72
C ARG A 410 28.73 -25.89 -10.99
N GLY A 411 29.79 -25.12 -10.81
CA GLY A 411 31.01 -25.51 -10.11
C GLY A 411 30.97 -25.32 -8.59
N LEU A 412 29.97 -24.61 -8.06
CA LEU A 412 29.81 -24.37 -6.62
C LEU A 412 29.67 -25.70 -5.86
N GLN A 413 30.40 -25.83 -4.76
CA GLN A 413 30.40 -26.98 -3.86
C GLN A 413 29.43 -26.78 -2.69
N ASP A 414 29.14 -27.86 -1.96
CA ASP A 414 28.43 -27.77 -0.70
C ASP A 414 29.22 -26.91 0.30
N ASP A 415 28.50 -26.13 1.10
CA ASP A 415 28.99 -25.08 1.99
C ASP A 415 29.73 -23.91 1.31
N ASP A 416 29.80 -23.82 -0.02
CA ASP A 416 30.33 -22.60 -0.65
C ASP A 416 29.46 -21.38 -0.33
N TRP A 417 30.08 -20.21 -0.33
CA TRP A 417 29.37 -18.96 -0.12
C TRP A 417 28.76 -18.44 -1.42
N TYR A 418 27.53 -17.93 -1.33
CA TYR A 418 26.87 -17.22 -2.41
C TYR A 418 26.11 -16.01 -1.86
N MET A 419 25.90 -14.98 -2.69
CA MET A 419 25.23 -13.75 -2.24
C MET A 419 24.39 -13.14 -3.36
N PHE A 420 23.29 -12.50 -2.98
CA PHE A 420 22.59 -11.57 -3.85
C PHE A 420 23.00 -10.13 -3.52
N PRO A 421 23.65 -9.41 -4.46
CA PRO A 421 24.21 -8.08 -4.17
C PRO A 421 23.15 -6.99 -4.06
N SER A 422 22.01 -7.17 -4.74
CA SER A 422 20.88 -6.25 -4.74
C SER A 422 19.77 -6.74 -3.79
N PHE A 423 18.85 -5.85 -3.43
CA PHE A 423 17.51 -6.24 -3.01
C PHE A 423 16.93 -7.25 -4.01
N SER A 424 16.25 -8.29 -3.55
CA SER A 424 15.80 -9.37 -4.44
C SER A 424 14.37 -9.77 -4.11
N MET A 425 13.50 -9.79 -5.13
CA MET A 425 12.13 -10.27 -4.99
C MET A 425 12.12 -11.79 -5.15
N VAL A 426 11.71 -12.49 -4.10
CA VAL A 426 11.64 -13.96 -4.07
C VAL A 426 10.24 -14.38 -3.67
N ARG A 427 9.86 -15.62 -3.96
CA ARG A 427 8.47 -16.06 -3.75
C ARG A 427 8.35 -17.48 -3.21
N PRO A 428 7.32 -17.76 -2.39
CA PRO A 428 7.05 -19.13 -1.95
C PRO A 428 6.27 -19.92 -3.01
N ASN A 429 6.06 -21.22 -2.73
CA ASN A 429 5.09 -22.07 -3.43
C ASN A 429 5.29 -22.21 -4.94
N VAL A 430 6.54 -22.26 -5.41
CA VAL A 430 6.83 -22.57 -6.81
C VAL A 430 6.89 -24.08 -6.99
N ASN A 431 5.91 -24.65 -7.71
CA ASN A 431 5.90 -26.06 -8.06
C ASN A 431 6.76 -26.33 -9.30
N TRP A 432 8.06 -26.08 -9.19
CA TRP A 432 8.98 -26.19 -10.33
C TRP A 432 9.18 -27.63 -10.82
N THR A 433 8.79 -28.62 -10.01
CA THR A 433 8.84 -30.04 -10.35
C THR A 433 7.73 -30.50 -11.30
N ASP A 434 6.70 -29.67 -11.52
CA ASP A 434 5.61 -29.97 -12.46
C ASP A 434 5.93 -29.41 -13.86
N GLU A 435 6.23 -30.28 -14.83
CA GLU A 435 6.68 -29.89 -16.18
C GLU A 435 5.57 -29.25 -17.01
N GLU A 436 4.33 -29.68 -16.80
CA GLU A 436 3.18 -29.16 -17.54
C GLU A 436 2.80 -27.76 -17.02
N ALA A 437 2.93 -27.55 -15.71
CA ALA A 437 2.55 -26.30 -15.06
C ALA A 437 3.68 -25.25 -15.02
N PHE A 438 4.96 -25.64 -15.11
CA PHE A 438 6.09 -24.75 -14.91
C PHE A 438 7.10 -24.79 -16.07
N GLN A 439 6.94 -23.84 -17.00
CA GLN A 439 7.86 -23.70 -18.13
C GLN A 439 9.22 -23.13 -17.69
N VAL A 440 10.27 -23.91 -17.95
CA VAL A 440 11.65 -23.55 -17.64
C VAL A 440 12.37 -23.06 -18.90
N PRO A 441 12.93 -21.85 -18.90
CA PRO A 441 13.76 -21.34 -20.00
C PRO A 441 15.06 -22.14 -20.17
N ASP A 442 15.61 -22.11 -21.38
CA ASP A 442 16.86 -22.80 -21.69
C ASP A 442 18.01 -22.33 -20.81
N ASN A 443 18.72 -23.29 -20.19
CA ASN A 443 19.86 -23.05 -19.30
C ASN A 443 19.57 -22.10 -18.13
N ALA A 444 18.31 -22.07 -17.66
CA ALA A 444 17.93 -21.27 -16.52
C ALA A 444 18.62 -21.74 -15.22
N VAL A 445 18.70 -20.83 -14.24
CA VAL A 445 19.12 -21.11 -12.87
C VAL A 445 17.95 -20.85 -11.94
N LEU A 446 17.56 -21.85 -11.16
CA LEU A 446 16.54 -21.74 -10.12
C LEU A 446 17.21 -21.86 -8.75
N PHE A 447 17.06 -20.83 -7.94
CA PHE A 447 17.49 -20.84 -6.55
C PHE A 447 16.32 -21.20 -5.65
N GLU A 448 16.52 -22.20 -4.80
CA GLU A 448 15.63 -22.59 -3.71
C GLU A 448 16.27 -22.15 -2.39
N ILE A 449 15.60 -21.30 -1.62
CA ILE A 449 16.16 -20.61 -0.47
C ILE A 449 15.41 -21.05 0.79
N SER A 450 16.15 -21.64 1.71
CA SER A 450 15.67 -22.13 2.99
C SER A 450 16.13 -21.24 4.15
N ASN A 451 15.44 -21.37 5.29
CA ASN A 451 15.75 -20.66 6.55
C ASN A 451 15.96 -19.15 6.40
N VAL A 452 15.14 -18.48 5.59
CA VAL A 452 15.24 -17.04 5.32
C VAL A 452 15.07 -16.26 6.63
N VAL A 453 16.17 -15.81 7.23
CA VAL A 453 16.23 -15.15 8.54
C VAL A 453 15.91 -13.66 8.46
N ASP A 454 16.41 -12.99 7.41
CA ASP A 454 16.26 -11.57 7.14
C ASP A 454 15.50 -11.39 5.81
N GLY A 455 14.36 -10.70 5.86
CA GLY A 455 13.52 -10.50 4.69
C GLY A 455 12.16 -9.95 5.09
N LEU A 456 11.51 -9.26 4.16
CA LEU A 456 10.18 -8.68 4.39
C LEU A 456 9.15 -9.40 3.52
N GLU A 457 8.14 -10.01 4.15
CA GLU A 457 6.95 -10.49 3.44
C GLU A 457 6.12 -9.27 2.97
N VAL A 458 6.09 -9.00 1.67
CA VAL A 458 5.53 -7.75 1.10
C VAL A 458 4.14 -7.95 0.48
N CYS A 459 3.58 -9.16 0.53
CA CYS A 459 2.33 -9.49 -0.15
C CYS A 459 1.14 -8.58 0.18
N ASP A 460 1.04 -8.06 1.41
CA ASP A 460 -0.07 -7.17 1.78
C ASP A 460 0.02 -5.83 1.04
N VAL A 461 1.23 -5.27 0.90
CA VAL A 461 1.52 -3.96 0.27
C VAL A 461 1.86 -4.06 -1.22
N SER A 462 2.24 -5.24 -1.73
CA SER A 462 2.63 -5.46 -3.13
C SER A 462 1.49 -5.14 -4.11
N MET A 463 1.84 -4.65 -5.31
CA MET A 463 0.90 -4.53 -6.43
C MET A 463 0.38 -5.91 -6.88
N TYR A 464 1.14 -6.98 -6.61
CA TYR A 464 0.86 -8.36 -6.99
C TYR A 464 0.73 -9.26 -5.74
N PRO A 465 -0.33 -9.08 -4.94
CA PRO A 465 -0.45 -9.71 -3.62
C PRO A 465 -0.51 -11.25 -3.66
N TYR A 466 -1.03 -11.83 -4.74
CA TYR A 466 -1.20 -13.28 -4.89
C TYR A 466 0.10 -14.04 -5.19
N ASP A 467 1.14 -13.33 -5.64
CA ASP A 467 2.48 -13.91 -5.78
C ASP A 467 3.17 -14.14 -4.44
N ARG A 468 2.59 -13.61 -3.34
CA ARG A 468 3.07 -13.76 -1.96
C ARG A 468 4.55 -13.43 -1.78
N GLU A 469 5.00 -12.42 -2.50
CA GLU A 469 6.42 -12.12 -2.63
C GLU A 469 7.05 -11.66 -1.32
N TRP A 470 8.36 -11.89 -1.25
CA TRP A 470 9.26 -11.46 -0.20
C TRP A 470 10.35 -10.60 -0.82
N LEU A 471 10.71 -9.52 -0.12
CA LEU A 471 11.83 -8.68 -0.48
C LEU A 471 13.02 -9.03 0.42
N LEU A 472 14.07 -9.58 -0.19
CA LEU A 472 15.34 -9.84 0.47
C LEU A 472 16.19 -8.56 0.51
N PRO A 473 16.95 -8.34 1.60
CA PRO A 473 17.80 -7.17 1.78
C PRO A 473 19.06 -7.17 0.91
N LEU A 474 19.71 -6.00 0.88
CA LEU A 474 20.99 -5.79 0.22
C LEU A 474 22.06 -6.74 0.77
N CYS A 475 22.86 -7.34 -0.13
CA CYS A 475 23.90 -8.33 0.19
C CYS A 475 23.36 -9.51 1.01
N SER A 476 22.21 -10.09 0.63
CA SER A 476 21.71 -11.31 1.26
C SER A 476 22.68 -12.46 0.99
N SER A 477 23.18 -13.10 2.03
CA SER A 477 24.22 -14.13 1.94
C SER A 477 23.70 -15.51 2.30
N PHE A 478 24.31 -16.52 1.66
CA PHE A 478 23.85 -17.89 1.69
C PHE A 478 25.01 -18.87 1.73
N ARG A 479 24.76 -20.04 2.32
CA ARG A 479 25.55 -21.25 2.07
C ARG A 479 24.86 -22.09 1.02
N VAL A 480 25.64 -22.55 0.05
CA VAL A 480 25.21 -23.54 -0.92
C VAL A 480 25.03 -24.87 -0.20
N ARG A 481 23.90 -25.53 -0.44
CA ARG A 481 23.57 -26.86 0.10
C ARG A 481 23.62 -27.94 -0.96
N SER A 482 23.21 -27.60 -2.19
CA SER A 482 23.37 -28.49 -3.32
C SER A 482 23.26 -27.72 -4.63
N VAL A 483 23.94 -28.22 -5.65
CA VAL A 483 23.77 -27.80 -7.05
C VAL A 483 23.46 -29.04 -7.87
N LYS A 484 22.37 -29.01 -8.63
CA LYS A 484 21.93 -30.10 -9.50
C LYS A 484 21.56 -29.57 -10.88
N THR A 485 22.02 -30.22 -11.92
CA THR A 485 21.66 -29.90 -13.30
C THR A 485 20.70 -30.95 -13.84
N TYR A 486 19.63 -30.50 -14.49
CA TYR A 486 18.58 -31.34 -15.07
C TYR A 486 18.59 -31.16 -16.59
N ASP A 487 19.23 -32.10 -17.29
CA ASP A 487 19.31 -32.08 -18.76
C ASP A 487 17.93 -32.29 -19.40
N ASP A 488 17.05 -33.05 -18.73
CA ASP A 488 15.66 -33.30 -19.10
C ASP A 488 14.75 -32.07 -18.95
N ARG A 489 15.22 -31.01 -18.30
CA ARG A 489 14.47 -29.75 -18.09
C ARG A 489 15.16 -28.55 -18.71
N ASN A 490 15.43 -28.63 -20.01
CA ASN A 490 16.10 -27.57 -20.79
C ASN A 490 17.44 -27.12 -20.18
N GLY A 491 18.18 -28.04 -19.51
CA GLY A 491 19.46 -27.75 -18.88
C GLY A 491 19.37 -26.91 -17.60
N LEU A 492 18.24 -26.96 -16.89
CA LEU A 492 18.00 -26.24 -15.64
C LEU A 492 19.10 -26.53 -14.61
N THR A 493 19.68 -25.47 -14.05
CA THR A 493 20.56 -25.56 -12.88
C THR A 493 19.79 -25.18 -11.63
N HIS A 494 19.54 -26.15 -10.75
CA HIS A 494 18.87 -25.96 -9.47
C HIS A 494 19.90 -25.81 -8.35
N VAL A 495 19.83 -24.71 -7.61
CA VAL A 495 20.74 -24.38 -6.52
C VAL A 495 19.94 -24.24 -5.23
N THR A 496 20.22 -25.11 -4.25
CA THR A 496 19.64 -24.99 -2.91
C THR A 496 20.56 -24.15 -2.04
N LEU A 497 19.99 -23.11 -1.44
CA LEU A 497 20.65 -22.14 -0.59
C LEU A 497 20.04 -22.15 0.81
N GLU A 498 20.87 -21.92 1.82
CA GLU A 498 20.44 -21.59 3.18
C GLU A 498 20.88 -20.18 3.52
N MET A 499 19.96 -19.34 4.01
CA MET A 499 20.28 -17.95 4.34
C MET A 499 21.09 -17.84 5.63
N TYR A 500 22.19 -17.07 5.59
CA TYR A 500 23.09 -16.84 6.72
C TYR A 500 23.07 -15.40 7.24
N GLY A 501 22.64 -14.43 6.43
CA GLY A 501 22.49 -13.04 6.88
C GLY A 501 22.41 -12.04 5.73
N CYS A 502 22.69 -10.78 6.05
CA CYS A 502 22.83 -9.72 5.07
C CYS A 502 23.65 -8.53 5.62
N LEU A 503 23.85 -7.50 4.80
CA LEU A 503 24.61 -6.30 5.18
C LEU A 503 24.05 -5.63 6.45
N TYR A 504 22.72 -5.52 6.55
CA TYR A 504 22.02 -4.95 7.71
C TYR A 504 20.91 -5.90 8.20
N GLY A 505 21.34 -7.00 8.81
CA GLY A 505 20.48 -8.08 9.32
C GLY A 505 20.74 -8.44 10.78
N VAL A 506 19.93 -9.36 11.29
CA VAL A 506 20.00 -9.84 12.68
C VAL A 506 21.23 -10.73 12.91
N LEU A 507 21.54 -11.60 11.95
CA LEU A 507 22.66 -12.54 12.05
C LEU A 507 23.99 -11.88 11.72
N ARG A 508 25.06 -12.37 12.35
CA ARG A 508 26.42 -11.95 12.01
C ARG A 508 27.00 -12.82 10.90
N ASP A 509 27.15 -12.21 9.73
CA ASP A 509 27.78 -12.82 8.57
C ASP A 509 29.30 -12.58 8.57
N SER A 510 30.08 -13.64 8.37
CA SER A 510 31.55 -13.57 8.25
C SER A 510 32.03 -13.15 6.87
N MET A 511 31.18 -13.23 5.84
CA MET A 511 31.51 -12.77 4.47
C MET A 511 31.59 -11.24 4.37
N ILE A 512 30.90 -10.53 5.26
CA ILE A 512 30.77 -9.08 5.21
C ILE A 512 31.65 -8.47 6.29
N PRO A 513 32.58 -7.55 5.95
CA PRO A 513 33.47 -6.91 6.92
C PRO A 513 32.69 -6.27 8.09
N GLU A 514 33.18 -6.46 9.32
CA GLU A 514 32.54 -5.91 10.52
C GLU A 514 32.46 -4.37 10.49
N GLU A 515 33.43 -3.73 9.85
CA GLU A 515 33.49 -2.28 9.64
C GLU A 515 32.31 -1.78 8.81
N ASP A 516 32.04 -2.43 7.68
CA ASP A 516 30.92 -2.10 6.79
C ASP A 516 29.57 -2.27 7.51
N ARG A 517 29.44 -3.36 8.28
CA ARG A 517 28.25 -3.64 9.09
C ARG A 517 28.03 -2.62 10.21
N THR A 518 29.13 -2.13 10.79
CA THR A 518 29.06 -1.09 11.81
C THR A 518 28.62 0.24 11.20
N VAL A 519 29.20 0.61 10.04
CA VAL A 519 28.85 1.84 9.31
C VAL A 519 27.38 1.80 8.90
N ILE A 520 26.92 0.73 8.26
CA ILE A 520 25.53 0.62 7.79
C ILE A 520 24.54 0.64 8.96
N ALA A 521 24.87 0.03 10.10
CA ALA A 521 24.00 0.06 11.28
C ALA A 521 23.80 1.48 11.82
N VAL A 522 24.87 2.28 11.88
CA VAL A 522 24.80 3.69 12.28
C VAL A 522 24.00 4.50 11.27
N VAL A 523 24.21 4.27 9.98
CA VAL A 523 23.50 4.96 8.89
C VAL A 523 22.01 4.61 8.93
N ALA A 524 21.66 3.33 8.98
CA ALA A 524 20.27 2.86 9.05
C ALA A 524 19.52 3.42 10.26
N LYS A 525 20.15 3.47 11.44
CA LYS A 525 19.56 4.11 12.63
C LYS A 525 19.23 5.59 12.40
N LYS A 526 20.12 6.32 11.72
CA LYS A 526 19.89 7.73 11.39
C LYS A 526 18.80 7.90 10.32
N ILE A 527 18.80 7.08 9.27
CA ILE A 527 17.75 7.09 8.23
C ILE A 527 16.40 6.81 8.87
N ARG A 528 16.30 5.80 9.76
CA ARG A 528 15.06 5.47 10.47
C ARG A 528 14.52 6.67 11.26
N THR A 529 15.40 7.33 12.02
CA THR A 529 15.03 8.53 12.79
C THR A 529 14.53 9.66 11.88
N ASP A 530 15.17 9.86 10.72
CA ASP A 530 14.78 10.88 9.75
C ASP A 530 13.46 10.53 9.05
N ALA A 531 13.27 9.25 8.69
CA ALA A 531 12.05 8.72 8.09
C ALA A 531 10.84 8.84 9.02
N GLU A 532 11.00 8.61 10.32
CA GLU A 532 9.95 8.79 11.33
C GLU A 532 9.54 10.26 11.44
N LYS A 533 10.51 11.19 11.46
CA LYS A 533 10.23 12.64 11.43
C LYS A 533 9.53 13.07 10.14
N SER A 534 10.04 12.62 9.00
CA SER A 534 9.45 12.86 7.68
C SER A 534 8.01 12.35 7.61
N SER A 535 7.73 11.15 8.13
CA SER A 535 6.38 10.55 8.14
C SER A 535 5.35 11.46 8.81
N SER A 536 5.72 12.11 9.92
CA SER A 536 4.83 13.07 10.60
C SER A 536 4.52 14.29 9.74
N ARG A 537 5.52 14.85 9.04
CA ARG A 537 5.34 16.02 8.18
C ARG A 537 4.52 15.69 6.94
N VAL A 538 4.82 14.57 6.29
CA VAL A 538 4.05 14.03 5.14
C VAL A 538 2.57 13.92 5.49
N ARG A 539 2.26 13.43 6.70
CA ARG A 539 0.89 13.29 7.18
C ARG A 539 0.14 14.63 7.24
N TYR A 540 0.74 15.65 7.83
CA TYR A 540 0.11 16.98 7.93
C TYR A 540 -0.09 17.63 6.56
N ILE A 541 0.86 17.45 5.63
CA ILE A 541 0.72 17.93 4.25
C ILE A 541 -0.44 17.19 3.54
N ALA A 542 -0.56 15.88 3.75
CA ALA A 542 -1.66 15.09 3.19
C ALA A 542 -3.03 15.55 3.73
N GLU A 543 -3.17 15.71 5.06
CA GLU A 543 -4.40 16.23 5.66
C GLU A 543 -4.73 17.64 5.17
N HIS A 544 -3.73 18.51 4.98
CA HIS A 544 -3.92 19.82 4.34
C HIS A 544 -4.53 19.65 2.96
N ALA A 545 -3.95 18.79 2.10
CA ALA A 545 -4.44 18.57 0.75
C ALA A 545 -5.91 18.10 0.74
N TYR A 546 -6.27 17.16 1.62
CA TYR A 546 -7.66 16.70 1.77
C TYR A 546 -8.61 17.83 2.21
N LEU A 547 -8.22 18.59 3.24
CA LEU A 547 -9.04 19.70 3.74
C LEU A 547 -9.18 20.82 2.72
N ASN A 548 -8.11 21.16 2.00
CA ASN A 548 -8.12 22.20 0.97
C ASN A 548 -9.08 21.86 -0.17
N VAL A 549 -9.07 20.62 -0.66
CA VAL A 549 -10.02 20.18 -1.68
C VAL A 549 -11.48 20.32 -1.19
N LYS A 550 -11.76 19.96 0.06
CA LYS A 550 -13.11 20.10 0.65
C LYS A 550 -13.49 21.54 0.96
N LEU A 551 -12.54 22.38 1.35
CA LEU A 551 -12.72 23.82 1.48
C LEU A 551 -13.10 24.43 0.13
N ASN A 552 -12.42 24.05 -0.95
CA ASN A 552 -12.72 24.52 -2.30
C ASN A 552 -14.13 24.10 -2.76
N GLU A 553 -14.60 22.90 -2.42
CA GLU A 553 -16.01 22.52 -2.64
C GLU A 553 -16.99 23.44 -1.90
N ARG A 554 -16.65 23.90 -0.69
CA ARG A 554 -17.50 24.79 0.11
C ARG A 554 -17.48 26.23 -0.36
N LEU A 555 -16.33 26.73 -0.80
CA LEU A 555 -16.21 28.06 -1.41
C LEU A 555 -17.09 28.21 -2.66
N ARG A 556 -17.41 27.12 -3.37
CA ARG A 556 -18.38 27.10 -4.49
C ARG A 556 -19.80 27.41 -4.06
N LEU A 557 -20.15 27.11 -2.82
CA LEU A 557 -21.51 27.29 -2.31
C LEU A 557 -21.73 28.69 -1.73
N TYR A 558 -20.71 29.55 -1.70
CA TYR A 558 -20.78 30.88 -1.12
C TYR A 558 -20.72 31.99 -2.20
N PRO A 559 -21.73 32.89 -2.27
CA PRO A 559 -21.84 33.86 -3.36
C PRO A 559 -20.62 34.76 -3.59
N GLN A 560 -19.93 35.19 -2.52
CA GLN A 560 -18.79 36.11 -2.64
C GLN A 560 -17.56 35.47 -3.28
N THR A 561 -17.43 34.15 -3.15
CA THR A 561 -16.29 33.39 -3.70
C THR A 561 -16.64 32.65 -4.99
N LEU A 562 -17.94 32.52 -5.30
CA LEU A 562 -18.45 31.76 -6.44
C LEU A 562 -17.78 32.12 -7.76
N LEU A 563 -17.71 33.41 -8.13
CA LEU A 563 -17.10 33.83 -9.40
C LEU A 563 -15.64 33.42 -9.53
N ARG A 564 -14.85 33.61 -8.46
CA ARG A 564 -13.44 33.22 -8.44
C ARG A 564 -13.31 31.70 -8.58
N VAL A 565 -14.14 30.94 -7.87
CA VAL A 565 -14.07 29.48 -7.93
C VAL A 565 -14.51 28.96 -9.30
N GLN A 566 -15.58 29.52 -9.90
CA GLN A 566 -16.01 29.18 -11.26
C GLN A 566 -14.91 29.43 -12.29
N TYR A 567 -14.16 30.53 -12.15
CA TYR A 567 -13.00 30.80 -13.02
C TYR A 567 -11.92 29.72 -12.87
N VAL A 568 -11.56 29.37 -11.62
CA VAL A 568 -10.54 28.35 -11.34
C VAL A 568 -10.99 26.97 -11.84
N GLU A 569 -12.25 26.60 -11.63
CA GLU A 569 -12.83 25.36 -12.16
C GLU A 569 -12.78 25.33 -13.68
N HIS A 570 -13.19 26.42 -14.34
CA HIS A 570 -13.14 26.52 -15.79
C HIS A 570 -11.71 26.40 -16.31
N TYR A 571 -10.74 27.02 -15.63
CA TYR A 571 -9.32 26.85 -15.94
C TYR A 571 -8.87 25.40 -15.85
N PHE A 572 -9.19 24.69 -14.76
CA PHE A 572 -8.83 23.27 -14.61
C PHE A 572 -9.56 22.36 -15.60
N GLU A 573 -10.82 22.66 -15.91
CA GLU A 573 -11.59 21.97 -16.93
C GLU A 573 -10.95 22.14 -18.32
N VAL A 574 -10.61 23.37 -18.71
CA VAL A 574 -9.92 23.66 -19.97
C VAL A 574 -8.55 22.98 -20.00
N LYS A 575 -7.79 23.00 -18.90
CA LYS A 575 -6.50 22.32 -18.79
C LYS A 575 -6.63 20.80 -19.00
N ARG A 576 -7.59 20.15 -18.33
CA ARG A 576 -7.88 18.72 -18.51
C ARG A 576 -8.36 18.40 -19.92
N ASN A 577 -9.22 19.23 -20.48
CA ASN A 577 -9.71 19.05 -21.85
C ASN A 577 -8.59 19.19 -22.89
N SER A 578 -7.65 20.12 -22.65
CA SER A 578 -6.44 20.27 -23.45
C SER A 578 -5.53 19.03 -23.34
N GLN A 579 -5.31 18.53 -22.12
CA GLN A 579 -4.54 17.29 -21.89
C GLN A 579 -5.19 16.08 -22.56
N ALA A 580 -6.50 15.90 -22.41
CA ALA A 580 -7.25 14.84 -23.06
C ALA A 580 -7.10 14.92 -24.59
N LYS A 581 -7.27 16.12 -25.15
CA LYS A 581 -7.08 16.37 -26.58
C LYS A 581 -5.67 15.98 -27.02
N ALA A 582 -4.63 16.55 -26.41
CA ALA A 582 -3.24 16.23 -26.77
C ALA A 582 -2.98 14.72 -26.72
N SER A 583 -3.40 14.04 -25.65
CA SER A 583 -3.16 12.60 -25.49
C SER A 583 -3.84 11.72 -26.56
N ILE A 584 -5.03 12.09 -27.03
CA ILE A 584 -5.76 11.37 -28.08
C ILE A 584 -5.18 11.70 -29.47
N GLU A 585 -4.86 12.97 -29.72
CA GLU A 585 -4.34 13.43 -31.02
C GLU A 585 -2.94 12.92 -31.31
N GLU A 586 -2.10 12.83 -30.29
CA GLU A 586 -0.74 12.26 -30.36
C GLU A 586 -0.75 10.71 -30.33
N GLY A 587 -1.92 10.09 -30.19
CA GLY A 587 -2.06 8.62 -30.11
C GLY A 587 -1.44 8.01 -28.86
N ILE A 588 -1.19 8.82 -27.82
CA ILE A 588 -0.70 8.35 -26.53
C ILE A 588 -1.79 7.55 -25.82
N VAL A 589 -3.03 8.02 -25.86
CA VAL A 589 -4.18 7.30 -25.30
C VAL A 589 -5.02 6.74 -26.42
N ASN A 590 -5.37 5.46 -26.32
CA ASN A 590 -6.32 4.82 -27.22
C ASN A 590 -7.44 4.16 -26.42
N TRP A 591 -8.67 4.64 -26.62
CA TRP A 591 -9.86 4.00 -26.08
C TRP A 591 -10.35 2.93 -27.03
N GLN A 592 -10.58 1.74 -26.50
CA GLN A 592 -11.10 0.61 -27.26
C GLN A 592 -12.39 0.09 -26.66
N VAL A 593 -13.21 -0.50 -27.50
CA VAL A 593 -14.53 -1.03 -27.14
C VAL A 593 -14.58 -2.47 -27.59
N CYS A 594 -15.10 -3.33 -26.73
CA CYS A 594 -15.24 -4.74 -27.02
C CYS A 594 -16.39 -4.93 -28.01
N THR A 595 -16.09 -5.54 -29.15
CA THR A 595 -17.08 -5.90 -30.17
C THR A 595 -17.48 -7.36 -30.09
N THR A 596 -16.59 -8.22 -29.61
CA THR A 596 -16.87 -9.64 -29.33
C THR A 596 -16.23 -10.01 -27.99
N PRO A 597 -17.00 -10.47 -26.97
CA PRO A 597 -16.44 -10.88 -25.70
C PRO A 597 -15.64 -12.19 -25.84
N VAL A 598 -14.88 -12.55 -24.79
CA VAL A 598 -14.21 -13.84 -24.71
C VAL A 598 -15.24 -14.97 -24.83
N GLN A 599 -14.96 -15.97 -25.65
CA GLN A 599 -15.82 -17.14 -25.85
C GLN A 599 -15.00 -18.43 -25.74
N MET A 600 -15.51 -19.41 -24.99
CA MET A 600 -14.98 -20.77 -25.04
C MET A 600 -15.52 -21.42 -26.32
N ILE A 601 -14.64 -21.78 -27.26
CA ILE A 601 -15.04 -22.41 -28.53
C ILE A 601 -15.29 -23.90 -28.30
N ASP A 602 -14.41 -24.54 -27.54
CA ASP A 602 -14.49 -25.96 -27.19
C ASP A 602 -14.21 -26.13 -25.68
N PRO A 603 -15.22 -26.52 -24.88
CA PRO A 603 -15.06 -26.75 -23.45
C PRO A 603 -14.21 -27.98 -23.11
N VAL A 604 -14.08 -28.94 -24.03
CA VAL A 604 -13.32 -30.17 -23.83
C VAL A 604 -11.84 -29.95 -24.13
N GLU A 605 -11.53 -29.15 -25.16
CA GLU A 605 -10.14 -28.80 -25.53
C GLU A 605 -9.61 -27.53 -24.85
N GLY A 606 -10.46 -26.76 -24.16
CA GLY A 606 -10.07 -25.53 -23.45
C GLY A 606 -9.71 -24.38 -24.39
N VAL A 607 -10.16 -24.40 -25.66
CA VAL A 607 -9.80 -23.38 -26.65
C VAL A 607 -10.61 -22.10 -26.40
N ILE A 608 -9.91 -21.04 -25.99
CA ILE A 608 -10.50 -19.72 -25.70
C ILE A 608 -10.31 -18.79 -26.89
N LYS A 609 -11.42 -18.27 -27.44
CA LYS A 609 -11.41 -17.11 -28.33
C LYS A 609 -11.25 -15.85 -27.51
N HIS A 610 -10.14 -15.14 -27.68
CA HIS A 610 -9.92 -13.85 -27.03
C HIS A 610 -10.95 -12.80 -27.44
N ALA A 611 -11.20 -11.85 -26.55
CA ALA A 611 -12.07 -10.72 -26.85
C ALA A 611 -11.52 -9.89 -28.01
N ALA A 612 -12.41 -9.49 -28.91
CA ALA A 612 -12.11 -8.57 -29.99
C ALA A 612 -12.34 -7.13 -29.55
N TRP A 613 -11.35 -6.28 -29.78
CA TRP A 613 -11.32 -4.87 -29.36
C TRP A 613 -11.10 -3.96 -30.56
N GLU A 614 -11.95 -2.96 -30.71
CA GLU A 614 -11.86 -1.96 -31.78
C GLU A 614 -11.62 -0.58 -31.19
N SER A 615 -10.81 0.23 -31.87
CA SER A 615 -10.57 1.61 -31.48
C SER A 615 -11.87 2.42 -31.56
N MET A 616 -12.16 3.16 -30.49
CA MET A 616 -13.30 4.05 -30.43
C MET A 616 -13.10 5.20 -31.44
N PRO A 617 -14.14 5.61 -32.19
CA PRO A 617 -14.04 6.76 -33.08
C PRO A 617 -13.51 8.00 -32.35
N ARG A 618 -12.60 8.76 -32.97
CA ARG A 618 -11.85 9.86 -32.32
C ARG A 618 -12.73 10.85 -31.54
N LYS A 619 -13.91 11.20 -32.07
CA LYS A 619 -14.87 12.09 -31.38
C LYS A 619 -15.30 11.51 -30.02
N PHE A 620 -15.62 10.23 -29.97
CA PHE A 620 -16.07 9.54 -28.76
C PHE A 620 -14.92 9.23 -27.83
N ALA A 621 -13.74 8.89 -28.37
CA ALA A 621 -12.52 8.69 -27.59
C ALA A 621 -12.12 9.97 -26.83
N LEU A 622 -12.25 11.14 -27.49
CA LEU A 622 -11.99 12.44 -26.86
C LEU A 622 -12.95 12.72 -25.70
N ILE A 623 -14.26 12.55 -25.90
CA ILE A 623 -15.28 12.73 -24.85
C ILE A 623 -15.01 11.76 -23.69
N THR A 624 -14.65 10.51 -24.01
CA THR A 624 -14.35 9.49 -23.01
C THR A 624 -13.14 9.87 -22.17
N GLU A 625 -12.04 10.32 -22.78
CA GLU A 625 -10.85 10.75 -22.03
C GLU A 625 -11.12 12.00 -21.18
N GLN A 626 -11.89 12.96 -21.68
CA GLN A 626 -12.30 14.14 -20.90
C GLN A 626 -13.11 13.74 -19.66
N CYS A 627 -14.12 12.88 -19.84
CA CYS A 627 -14.93 12.39 -18.73
C CYS A 627 -14.08 11.56 -17.76
N PHE A 628 -13.20 10.71 -18.27
CA PHE A 628 -12.27 9.90 -17.49
C PHE A 628 -11.40 10.78 -16.59
N LEU A 629 -10.73 11.81 -17.12
CA LEU A 629 -9.90 12.73 -16.33
C LEU A 629 -10.69 13.60 -15.35
N SER A 630 -12.02 13.68 -15.49
CA SER A 630 -12.92 14.42 -14.59
C SER A 630 -13.60 13.55 -13.52
N ARG A 631 -13.29 12.25 -13.47
CA ARG A 631 -13.92 11.31 -12.53
C ARG A 631 -13.47 11.58 -11.09
N THR A 632 -14.34 11.25 -10.16
CA THR A 632 -14.08 11.31 -8.71
C THR A 632 -14.57 10.03 -8.05
N ARG A 633 -14.30 9.84 -6.75
CA ARG A 633 -14.79 8.68 -5.98
C ARG A 633 -16.31 8.56 -6.01
N VAL A 634 -17.01 9.70 -6.16
CA VAL A 634 -18.47 9.77 -6.16
C VAL A 634 -19.05 9.85 -7.58
N LYS A 635 -18.35 10.49 -8.52
CA LYS A 635 -18.82 10.69 -9.90
C LYS A 635 -18.02 9.81 -10.87
N LYS A 636 -18.59 8.65 -11.19
CA LYS A 636 -18.03 7.68 -12.15
C LYS A 636 -18.86 7.44 -13.39
N VAL A 637 -20.12 7.90 -13.38
CA VAL A 637 -21.04 7.76 -14.51
C VAL A 637 -21.29 9.12 -15.13
N PHE A 638 -21.21 9.18 -16.46
CA PHE A 638 -21.35 10.39 -17.25
C PHE A 638 -22.34 10.14 -18.38
N ASP A 639 -23.27 11.07 -18.58
CA ASP A 639 -24.15 11.12 -19.74
C ASP A 639 -23.86 12.43 -20.47
N VAL A 640 -23.17 12.33 -21.61
CA VAL A 640 -22.67 13.50 -22.36
C VAL A 640 -22.82 13.25 -23.85
N SER A 641 -23.49 14.18 -24.55
CA SER A 641 -23.63 14.13 -26.01
C SER A 641 -24.25 12.83 -26.56
N GLY A 642 -25.19 12.22 -25.81
CA GLY A 642 -25.86 10.98 -26.20
C GLY A 642 -25.00 9.72 -26.00
N ILE A 643 -23.98 9.81 -25.14
CA ILE A 643 -23.11 8.70 -24.75
C ILE A 643 -23.21 8.52 -23.25
N ILE A 644 -23.44 7.28 -22.83
CA ILE A 644 -23.36 6.90 -21.42
C ILE A 644 -22.01 6.23 -21.19
N LEU A 645 -21.23 6.76 -20.25
CA LEU A 645 -19.93 6.23 -19.83
C LEU A 645 -20.00 5.86 -18.36
N ASP A 646 -19.72 4.61 -18.04
CA ASP A 646 -19.62 4.10 -16.67
C ASP A 646 -18.18 3.65 -16.41
N PHE A 647 -17.42 4.45 -15.65
CA PHE A 647 -16.05 4.12 -15.24
C PHE A 647 -15.98 3.27 -13.98
N ALA A 648 -17.11 2.96 -13.32
CA ALA A 648 -17.12 2.02 -12.20
C ALA A 648 -17.01 0.57 -12.71
N THR A 649 -17.68 0.27 -13.84
CA THR A 649 -17.62 -1.04 -14.49
C THR A 649 -16.91 -1.02 -15.85
N TYR A 650 -16.41 0.15 -16.27
CA TYR A 650 -15.82 0.40 -17.59
C TYR A 650 -16.73 -0.05 -18.74
N LEU A 651 -17.97 0.43 -18.74
CA LEU A 651 -18.95 0.22 -19.81
C LEU A 651 -19.22 1.53 -20.55
N CYS A 652 -19.49 1.46 -21.85
CA CYS A 652 -19.94 2.58 -22.66
C CYS A 652 -21.15 2.23 -23.53
N ASP A 653 -22.06 3.17 -23.75
CA ASP A 653 -23.10 3.11 -24.79
C ASP A 653 -23.04 4.36 -25.66
N TYR A 654 -22.43 4.23 -26.84
CA TYR A 654 -22.48 5.24 -27.90
C TYR A 654 -23.07 4.61 -29.17
N SER A 655 -24.35 4.29 -29.17
CA SER A 655 -25.15 3.99 -30.39
C SER A 655 -26.58 3.57 -30.08
N GLY A 656 -26.97 3.48 -28.80
CA GLY A 656 -28.28 2.93 -28.42
C GLY A 656 -28.38 1.42 -28.67
N LYS A 657 -27.24 0.76 -28.88
CA LYS A 657 -27.12 -0.70 -29.07
C LYS A 657 -26.86 -1.42 -27.74
N GLY A 658 -26.92 -0.71 -26.62
CA GLY A 658 -26.66 -1.23 -25.29
C GLY A 658 -25.21 -1.05 -24.83
N PRO A 659 -24.97 -1.20 -23.51
CA PRO A 659 -23.67 -1.01 -22.90
C PRO A 659 -22.67 -2.07 -23.37
N ARG A 660 -21.47 -1.63 -23.73
CA ARG A 660 -20.35 -2.49 -24.14
C ARG A 660 -19.14 -2.27 -23.24
N PRO A 661 -18.35 -3.33 -22.96
CA PRO A 661 -17.07 -3.18 -22.28
C PRO A 661 -16.13 -2.23 -23.03
N MET A 662 -15.46 -1.36 -22.30
CA MET A 662 -14.42 -0.49 -22.83
C MET A 662 -13.11 -0.66 -22.05
N ARG A 663 -12.02 -0.26 -22.70
CA ARG A 663 -10.69 -0.23 -22.08
C ARG A 663 -9.87 0.94 -22.56
N ARG A 664 -8.98 1.41 -21.70
CA ARG A 664 -8.06 2.53 -21.93
C ARG A 664 -6.65 1.99 -22.08
N LEU A 665 -6.04 2.21 -23.25
CA LEU A 665 -4.63 1.94 -23.48
C LEU A 665 -3.83 3.23 -23.34
N VAL A 666 -2.68 3.14 -22.67
CA VAL A 666 -1.65 4.17 -22.69
C VAL A 666 -0.47 3.60 -23.49
N ARG A 667 -0.16 4.25 -24.60
CA ARG A 667 0.69 3.77 -25.69
C ARG A 667 0.16 2.43 -26.24
N LYS A 668 0.66 1.32 -25.72
CA LYS A 668 0.31 -0.05 -26.12
C LYS A 668 -0.10 -0.94 -24.93
N ARG A 669 -0.14 -0.38 -23.73
CA ARG A 669 -0.40 -1.13 -22.49
C ARG A 669 -1.79 -0.81 -21.95
N VAL A 670 -2.51 -1.83 -21.52
CA VAL A 670 -3.85 -1.67 -20.93
C VAL A 670 -3.69 -1.02 -19.56
N SER A 671 -4.21 0.19 -19.41
CA SER A 671 -4.21 0.91 -18.14
C SER A 671 -5.47 0.59 -17.33
N HIS A 672 -6.64 0.59 -17.95
CA HIS A 672 -7.92 0.32 -17.29
C HIS A 672 -8.81 -0.47 -18.25
N GLU A 673 -9.58 -1.42 -17.74
CA GLU A 673 -10.39 -2.32 -18.53
C GLU A 673 -11.60 -2.79 -17.72
N ALA A 674 -12.70 -3.07 -18.42
CA ALA A 674 -13.83 -3.75 -17.81
C ALA A 674 -13.43 -5.11 -17.23
N PRO A 675 -14.01 -5.52 -16.09
CA PRO A 675 -13.79 -6.86 -15.56
C PRO A 675 -14.04 -7.89 -16.66
N LEU A 676 -13.12 -8.83 -16.83
CA LEU A 676 -13.33 -9.93 -17.75
C LEU A 676 -14.60 -10.69 -17.33
N PRO A 677 -15.49 -11.06 -18.27
CA PRO A 677 -16.63 -11.88 -17.94
C PRO A 677 -16.13 -13.18 -17.32
N VAL A 678 -16.57 -13.47 -16.09
CA VAL A 678 -16.30 -14.74 -15.43
C VAL A 678 -16.97 -15.82 -16.28
N LEU A 679 -16.18 -16.65 -16.95
CA LEU A 679 -16.70 -17.81 -17.69
C LEU A 679 -17.34 -18.74 -16.65
N PRO A 680 -18.66 -18.99 -16.70
CA PRO A 680 -19.37 -19.78 -15.69
C PRO A 680 -18.78 -21.18 -15.49
N GLU A 681 -18.14 -21.71 -16.53
CA GLU A 681 -17.54 -23.05 -16.60
C GLU A 681 -16.17 -23.16 -15.90
N VAL A 682 -15.56 -22.05 -15.49
CA VAL A 682 -14.27 -22.03 -14.77
C VAL A 682 -14.46 -21.97 -13.25
N VAL A 683 -15.70 -21.82 -12.78
CA VAL A 683 -16.04 -21.66 -11.34
C VAL A 683 -16.84 -22.86 -10.79
N SER A 684 -17.04 -23.91 -11.59
CA SER A 684 -17.72 -25.14 -11.15
C SER A 684 -16.76 -26.19 -10.63
#